data_AF-A0A973QGU3-F1
#
_entry.id   AF-A0A973QGU3-F1
#
_cell.length_a   1.000
_cell.length_b   1.000
_cell.length_c   1.000
_cell.angle_alpha   90.00
_cell.angle_beta   90.00
_cell.angle_gamma   90.00
#
_symmetry.space_group_name_H-M   'P 1'
#
loop_
_entity.id
_entity.type
_entity.pdbx_description
1 polymer ?
#
loop_
_entity_poly.entity_id
_entity_poly.type
_entity_poly.pdbx_seq_one_letter_code
_entity_poly.pdbx_strand_id
1 'polypeptide(L)'
;MVGALTAALLAAAGLAAPATQAAAPALDDGLALTPPMGFNNWNSTHCRAEFNEAMVKSIADIFVDKGLKDVGYQYVNLDDCWALPDRDANGKLVPDPARFPNGIKAVADYVHSKGLKFGIYTSAGTKTCNSAGFPGALGHEYSDAQQFADWGVDYLKYDNCNNQGVDAKSRYTTMRDALRATGRPIVYSICEWGENKPWEWASDVGHLWRTTGDISDNWGSMLSILRQNLPLAAHAGPGHWNDPDMLEVGNGGMTDTEYRSHFSLWSIMAAPLLIGSDLRNASDATYEILGNKEVVAVDQDPLGKQGTVVSSEGGRWVIAKQMRDGSRAVALFNESGTPQRVATTAAAVGLPAADAYTLRDLWQHRSYNTAGAIAATVPAHGTVLVRVAADPAWAKHPPAVELGLEGSPLIEAGTQAALTTSVTDLGRTPARQVSVALTGPAGWSVRATSATTAAVLPTSRSLRTGWTVAAPAGTPAGSYDLTLKASYRSPAGVRVATALTVTVSVVVPPPSGTSELSDLPWLSALSGWGPVERDTSNGENAAGDGHPITIGGVVYAKGLGVHAQSIIEYYTGKACETVSADVGVDDEKGAAGTVAFEIWADGTKVASTGVLTNAMPAQPLTADVTGAQVVRLVVTDGGDGLDSDHADWADARLSC
;
A
#
# COMPACT_ATOMS: atom_id res chain seq x y z
N MET A 1 -24.94 32.32 -73.13
CA MET A 1 -23.98 33.16 -72.40
C MET A 1 -24.11 32.83 -70.93
N VAL A 2 -22.97 32.50 -70.31
CA VAL A 2 -22.70 32.33 -68.87
C VAL A 2 -23.46 31.20 -68.15
N GLY A 3 -22.81 30.03 -68.05
CA GLY A 3 -23.12 28.98 -67.08
C GLY A 3 -22.18 29.11 -65.87
N ALA A 4 -22.75 29.13 -64.66
CA ALA A 4 -22.03 29.26 -63.40
C ALA A 4 -21.33 27.95 -63.01
N LEU A 5 -20.03 28.02 -62.73
CA LEU A 5 -19.25 26.97 -62.06
C LEU A 5 -19.19 27.29 -60.55
N THR A 6 -19.72 26.40 -59.73
CA THR A 6 -19.46 26.32 -58.29
C THR A 6 -18.23 25.44 -58.07
N ALA A 7 -17.16 26.02 -57.53
CA ALA A 7 -15.99 25.28 -57.05
C ALA A 7 -16.13 25.05 -55.53
N ALA A 8 -16.13 23.79 -55.12
CA ALA A 8 -16.08 23.39 -53.71
C ALA A 8 -14.63 23.39 -53.22
N LEU A 9 -14.33 24.16 -52.17
CA LEU A 9 -13.07 24.08 -51.43
C LEU A 9 -13.15 22.91 -50.43
N LEU A 10 -12.25 21.93 -50.56
CA LEU A 10 -11.95 20.97 -49.50
C LEU A 10 -10.94 21.58 -48.52
N ALA A 11 -11.35 21.77 -47.27
CA ALA A 11 -10.45 22.10 -46.16
C ALA A 11 -9.84 20.80 -45.61
N ALA A 12 -8.53 20.65 -45.75
CA ALA A 12 -7.77 19.60 -45.08
C ALA A 12 -7.49 20.04 -43.64
N ALA A 13 -8.11 19.39 -42.66
CA ALA A 13 -7.79 19.54 -41.25
C ALA A 13 -6.49 18.77 -40.95
N GLY A 14 -5.39 19.50 -40.71
CA GLY A 14 -4.15 18.93 -40.20
C GLY A 14 -4.31 18.52 -38.74
N LEU A 15 -4.10 17.24 -38.44
CA LEU A 15 -3.95 16.73 -37.08
C LEU A 15 -2.64 17.27 -36.50
N ALA A 16 -2.73 18.21 -35.57
CA ALA A 16 -1.57 18.65 -34.79
C ALA A 16 -1.15 17.53 -33.82
N ALA A 17 0.13 17.16 -33.86
CA ALA A 17 0.71 16.27 -32.86
C ALA A 17 0.64 16.93 -31.47
N PRO A 18 0.37 16.17 -30.40
CA PRO A 18 0.33 16.71 -29.05
C PRO A 18 1.71 17.27 -28.68
N ALA A 19 1.72 18.49 -28.16
CA ALA A 19 2.93 19.14 -27.67
C ALA A 19 3.51 18.32 -26.50
N THR A 20 4.75 17.87 -26.64
CA THR A 20 5.52 17.31 -25.51
C THR A 20 5.79 18.43 -24.53
N GLN A 21 5.15 18.39 -23.36
CA GLN A 21 5.47 19.28 -22.24
C GLN A 21 6.93 19.03 -21.83
N ALA A 22 7.75 20.07 -21.86
CA ALA A 22 9.13 19.98 -21.41
C ALA A 22 9.14 19.62 -19.92
N ALA A 23 10.00 18.68 -19.51
CA ALA A 23 10.20 18.35 -18.11
C ALA A 23 10.60 19.62 -17.34
N ALA A 24 10.07 19.78 -16.13
CA ALA A 24 10.42 20.91 -15.28
C ALA A 24 11.94 20.93 -15.02
N PRO A 25 12.60 22.09 -14.99
CA PRO A 25 14.03 22.16 -14.73
C PRO A 25 14.34 21.64 -13.32
N ALA A 26 15.35 20.78 -13.20
CA ALA A 26 15.85 20.24 -11.93
C ALA A 26 17.07 21.04 -11.45
N LEU A 27 17.44 20.92 -10.17
CA LEU A 27 18.74 21.40 -9.68
C LEU A 27 19.89 20.68 -10.41
N ASP A 28 20.79 21.43 -11.04
CA ASP A 28 21.96 20.90 -11.77
C ASP A 28 23.22 20.90 -10.88
N ASP A 29 23.17 20.22 -9.74
CA ASP A 29 24.27 20.09 -8.77
C ASP A 29 24.77 18.64 -8.59
N GLY A 30 24.15 17.69 -9.29
CA GLY A 30 24.55 16.28 -9.29
C GLY A 30 24.16 15.50 -8.02
N LEU A 31 23.32 16.07 -7.15
CA LEU A 31 22.79 15.38 -5.97
C LEU A 31 21.49 14.63 -6.30
N ALA A 32 21.18 13.61 -5.47
CA ALA A 32 19.96 12.81 -5.56
C ALA A 32 19.62 12.31 -6.98
N LEU A 33 20.62 11.90 -7.77
CA LEU A 33 20.40 11.36 -9.12
C LEU A 33 19.60 10.05 -9.13
N THR A 34 19.54 9.38 -7.99
CA THR A 34 18.57 8.33 -7.62
C THR A 34 17.89 8.75 -6.30
N PRO A 35 16.72 8.17 -5.94
CA PRO A 35 16.04 8.51 -4.70
C PRO A 35 16.97 8.32 -3.49
N PRO A 36 17.01 9.25 -2.52
CA PRO A 36 17.85 9.08 -1.32
C PRO A 36 17.47 7.83 -0.52
N MET A 37 18.48 7.10 -0.04
CA MET A 37 18.30 5.94 0.83
C MET A 37 19.00 6.15 2.17
N GLY A 38 18.32 5.85 3.27
CA GLY A 38 18.86 6.13 4.60
C GLY A 38 17.97 5.71 5.75
N PHE A 39 18.09 6.43 6.85
CA PHE A 39 17.34 6.28 8.08
C PHE A 39 16.87 7.65 8.57
N ASN A 40 15.71 7.69 9.22
CA ASN A 40 15.23 8.82 10.02
C ASN A 40 14.60 8.29 11.32
N ASN A 41 14.89 8.94 12.45
CA ASN A 41 14.48 8.44 13.77
C ASN A 41 13.02 8.68 14.15
N TRP A 42 12.28 9.51 13.40
CA TRP A 42 11.00 10.05 13.84
C TRP A 42 9.98 8.95 14.16
N ASN A 43 9.74 8.03 13.23
CA ASN A 43 8.71 7.00 13.38
C ASN A 43 8.96 6.05 14.56
N SER A 44 10.22 5.86 14.97
CA SER A 44 10.60 4.90 16.02
C SER A 44 10.91 5.52 17.37
N THR A 45 11.31 6.79 17.44
CA THR A 45 11.73 7.41 18.71
C THR A 45 11.08 8.75 18.99
N HIS A 46 10.59 9.45 17.96
CA HIS A 46 10.18 10.86 18.07
C HIS A 46 11.19 11.66 18.91
N CYS A 47 10.70 12.30 19.98
CA CYS A 47 11.48 13.07 20.94
C CYS A 47 11.76 12.30 22.24
N ARG A 48 11.57 10.98 22.29
CA ARG A 48 11.81 10.18 23.50
C ARG A 48 13.30 10.14 23.86
N ALA A 49 13.63 9.66 25.06
CA ALA A 49 14.99 9.69 25.60
C ALA A 49 15.99 8.83 24.80
N GLU A 50 15.48 7.84 24.06
CA GLU A 50 16.27 6.99 23.17
C GLU A 50 16.86 7.75 21.98
N PHE A 51 16.29 8.90 21.60
CA PHE A 51 16.84 9.76 20.56
C PHE A 51 18.02 10.60 21.10
N ASN A 52 19.23 10.11 20.87
CA ASN A 52 20.48 10.71 21.36
C ASN A 52 21.68 10.28 20.50
N GLU A 53 22.84 10.88 20.76
CA GLU A 53 24.11 10.60 20.08
C GLU A 53 24.44 9.09 20.00
N ALA A 54 24.22 8.33 21.09
CA ALA A 54 24.56 6.91 21.12
C ALA A 54 23.66 6.05 20.21
N MET A 55 22.38 6.43 20.09
CA MET A 55 21.46 5.80 19.15
C MET A 55 21.90 6.05 17.71
N VAL A 56 22.20 7.30 17.35
CA VAL A 56 22.62 7.68 15.99
C VAL A 56 23.89 6.94 15.58
N LYS A 57 24.87 6.86 16.47
CA LYS A 57 26.11 6.11 16.25
C LYS A 57 25.84 4.61 16.08
N SER A 58 24.96 4.04 16.89
CA SER A 58 24.55 2.64 16.77
C SER A 58 23.88 2.34 15.42
N ILE A 59 23.02 3.23 14.92
CA ILE A 59 22.40 3.06 13.59
C ILE A 59 23.46 3.10 12.49
N ALA A 60 24.42 4.03 12.56
CA ALA A 60 25.54 4.08 11.62
C ALA A 60 26.40 2.81 11.64
N ASP A 61 26.62 2.23 12.83
CA ASP A 61 27.32 0.95 12.98
C ASP A 61 26.51 -0.21 12.38
N ILE A 62 25.20 -0.28 12.65
CA ILE A 62 24.30 -1.30 12.09
C ILE A 62 24.27 -1.24 10.55
N PHE A 63 24.28 -0.05 9.96
CA PHE A 63 24.31 0.09 8.50
C PHE A 63 25.54 -0.61 7.89
N VAL A 64 26.68 -0.54 8.57
CA VAL A 64 27.91 -1.22 8.13
C VAL A 64 27.84 -2.71 8.47
N ASP A 65 27.54 -3.06 9.73
CA ASP A 65 27.63 -4.43 10.23
C ASP A 65 26.60 -5.38 9.62
N LYS A 66 25.41 -4.86 9.28
CA LYS A 66 24.33 -5.63 8.60
C LYS A 66 24.39 -5.50 7.08
N GLY A 67 25.36 -4.77 6.53
CA GLY A 67 25.56 -4.62 5.09
C GLY A 67 24.51 -3.74 4.38
N LEU A 68 23.69 -2.97 5.12
CA LEU A 68 22.71 -2.04 4.53
C LEU A 68 23.41 -0.91 3.75
N LYS A 69 24.59 -0.49 4.19
CA LYS A 69 25.43 0.44 3.43
C LYS A 69 25.72 -0.07 2.02
N ASP A 70 26.05 -1.36 1.89
CA ASP A 70 26.36 -2.00 0.60
C ASP A 70 25.10 -2.25 -0.25
N VAL A 71 23.91 -2.17 0.35
CA VAL A 71 22.63 -2.18 -0.36
C VAL A 71 22.33 -0.79 -0.94
N GLY A 72 22.74 0.28 -0.25
CA GLY A 72 22.60 1.67 -0.72
C GLY A 72 22.23 2.68 0.36
N TYR A 73 21.85 2.23 1.57
CA TYR A 73 21.48 3.12 2.66
C TYR A 73 22.69 3.90 3.17
N GLN A 74 22.70 5.20 2.92
CA GLN A 74 23.87 6.05 3.16
C GLN A 74 23.59 7.24 4.06
N TYR A 75 22.34 7.69 4.18
CA TYR A 75 21.98 8.85 4.99
C TYR A 75 21.51 8.42 6.39
N VAL A 76 22.11 8.98 7.45
CA VAL A 76 21.65 8.84 8.84
C VAL A 76 21.09 10.19 9.27
N ASN A 77 19.77 10.35 9.14
CA ASN A 77 19.08 11.62 9.34
C ASN A 77 18.53 11.74 10.77
N LEU A 78 18.76 12.89 11.39
CA LEU A 78 18.05 13.31 12.59
C LEU A 78 16.77 14.04 12.21
N ASP A 79 15.72 13.82 12.99
CA ASP A 79 14.48 14.57 12.93
C ASP A 79 14.38 15.60 14.08
N ASP A 80 13.18 16.08 14.40
CA ASP A 80 12.92 17.11 15.42
C ASP A 80 13.51 16.76 16.82
N CYS A 81 13.55 17.76 17.70
CA CYS A 81 13.99 17.63 19.11
C CYS A 81 15.49 17.40 19.36
N TRP A 82 16.36 17.71 18.38
CA TRP A 82 17.81 17.61 18.55
C TRP A 82 18.46 18.84 19.23
N ALA A 83 17.80 20.00 19.15
CA ALA A 83 18.30 21.28 19.66
C ALA A 83 17.65 21.65 21.01
N LEU A 84 18.17 22.68 21.67
CA LEU A 84 17.45 23.39 22.74
C LEU A 84 16.34 24.28 22.14
N PRO A 85 15.28 24.61 22.91
CA PRO A 85 14.18 25.48 22.45
C PRO A 85 14.61 26.91 22.08
N ASP A 86 15.75 27.36 22.63
CA ASP A 86 16.29 28.70 22.45
C ASP A 86 17.62 28.67 21.69
N ARG A 87 17.81 29.68 20.84
CA ARG A 87 19.10 30.00 20.23
C ARG A 87 20.04 30.62 21.26
N ASP A 88 21.34 30.54 21.03
CA ASP A 88 22.31 31.23 21.88
C ASP A 88 22.28 32.76 21.69
N ALA A 89 23.12 33.48 22.45
CA ALA A 89 23.22 34.94 22.39
C ALA A 89 23.65 35.49 21.01
N ASN A 90 24.21 34.65 20.14
CA ASN A 90 24.58 35.01 18.77
C ASN A 90 23.51 34.61 17.75
N GLY A 91 22.35 34.12 18.20
CA GLY A 91 21.26 33.64 17.35
C GLY A 91 21.53 32.28 16.70
N LYS A 92 22.49 31.50 17.21
CA LYS A 92 22.85 30.18 16.68
C LYS A 92 22.04 29.06 17.33
N LEU A 93 21.81 27.99 16.57
CA LEU A 93 21.17 26.78 17.10
C LEU A 93 22.13 26.09 18.07
N VAL A 94 21.58 25.57 19.17
CA VAL A 94 22.33 24.91 20.24
C VAL A 94 21.87 23.45 20.30
N PRO A 95 22.72 22.46 19.98
CA PRO A 95 22.39 21.05 20.20
C PRO A 95 22.07 20.79 21.68
N ASP A 96 21.07 19.98 21.97
CA ASP A 96 20.74 19.61 23.36
C ASP A 96 21.95 18.87 23.98
N PRO A 97 22.60 19.43 25.03
CA PRO A 97 23.82 18.84 25.59
C PRO A 97 23.56 17.54 26.35
N ALA A 98 22.31 17.24 26.73
CA ALA A 98 21.96 15.95 27.32
C ALA A 98 21.88 14.84 26.25
N ARG A 99 21.39 15.16 25.05
CA ARG A 99 21.27 14.22 23.93
C ARG A 99 22.54 14.10 23.11
N PHE A 100 23.21 15.23 22.90
CA PHE A 100 24.38 15.40 22.04
C PHE A 100 25.51 16.09 22.82
N PRO A 101 26.07 15.44 23.85
CA PRO A 101 27.08 16.04 24.72
C PRO A 101 28.35 16.48 23.98
N ASN A 102 28.63 15.88 22.81
CA ASN A 102 29.77 16.25 21.97
C ASN A 102 29.39 17.17 20.80
N GLY A 103 28.13 17.60 20.72
CA GLY A 103 27.59 18.43 19.65
C GLY A 103 27.40 17.69 18.32
N ILE A 104 26.64 18.31 17.41
CA ILE A 104 26.24 17.69 16.13
C ILE A 104 27.44 17.40 15.22
N LYS A 105 28.45 18.28 15.19
CA LYS A 105 29.65 18.05 14.37
C LYS A 105 30.35 16.73 14.73
N ALA A 106 30.47 16.39 16.02
CA ALA A 106 31.12 15.14 16.43
C ALA A 106 30.31 13.91 16.00
N VAL A 107 28.98 14.02 15.93
CA VAL A 107 28.10 12.97 15.40
C VAL A 107 28.28 12.83 13.89
N ALA A 108 28.25 13.93 13.16
CA ALA A 108 28.47 13.94 11.71
C ALA A 108 29.84 13.36 11.35
N ASP A 109 30.92 13.79 12.03
CA ASP A 109 32.27 13.26 11.85
C ASP A 109 32.31 11.73 12.11
N TYR A 110 31.57 11.22 13.11
CA TYR A 110 31.47 9.79 13.36
C TYR A 110 30.76 9.05 12.21
N VAL A 111 29.61 9.57 11.76
CA VAL A 111 28.86 8.99 10.63
C VAL A 111 29.71 8.98 9.36
N HIS A 112 30.44 10.07 9.08
CA HIS A 112 31.40 10.14 7.97
C HIS A 112 32.55 9.14 8.10
N SER A 113 33.03 8.88 9.33
CA SER A 113 34.09 7.87 9.56
C SER A 113 33.65 6.45 9.18
N LYS A 114 32.34 6.18 9.14
CA LYS A 114 31.74 4.92 8.66
C LYS A 114 31.51 4.94 7.14
N GLY A 115 31.88 6.02 6.46
CA GLY A 115 31.63 6.26 5.03
C GLY A 115 30.15 6.40 4.72
N LEU A 116 29.38 6.94 5.67
CA LEU A 116 27.98 7.31 5.54
C LEU A 116 27.87 8.84 5.46
N LYS A 117 26.65 9.34 5.30
CA LYS A 117 26.27 10.76 5.23
C LYS A 117 25.32 11.10 6.37
N PHE A 118 25.38 12.32 6.85
CA PHE A 118 24.61 12.76 8.02
C PHE A 118 23.55 13.78 7.63
N GLY A 119 22.32 13.62 8.15
CA GLY A 119 21.22 14.54 7.89
C GLY A 119 20.69 15.20 9.15
N ILE A 120 20.10 16.39 8.99
CA ILE A 120 19.49 17.16 10.07
C ILE A 120 18.10 17.68 9.65
N TYR A 121 17.36 18.16 10.63
CA TYR A 121 16.00 18.66 10.50
C TYR A 121 15.85 20.08 11.05
N THR A 122 15.03 20.89 10.38
CA THR A 122 14.42 22.10 10.94
C THR A 122 13.16 22.46 10.13
N SER A 123 12.52 23.59 10.39
CA SER A 123 11.28 24.01 9.73
C SER A 123 11.44 25.34 8.97
N ALA A 124 10.74 25.47 7.84
CA ALA A 124 10.45 26.69 7.11
C ALA A 124 9.41 27.56 7.85
N GLY A 125 9.60 27.72 9.15
CA GLY A 125 8.77 28.49 10.06
C GLY A 125 9.60 29.01 11.23
N THR A 126 8.96 29.71 12.16
CA THR A 126 9.63 30.28 13.34
C THR A 126 9.98 29.21 14.37
N LYS A 127 9.24 28.10 14.39
CA LYS A 127 9.42 26.94 15.27
C LYS A 127 9.21 25.64 14.49
N THR A 128 9.83 24.55 14.95
CA THR A 128 9.56 23.20 14.44
C THR A 128 8.15 22.70 14.83
N CYS A 129 7.75 21.53 14.36
CA CYS A 129 6.39 21.02 14.59
C CYS A 129 6.12 20.61 16.03
N ASN A 130 7.14 20.18 16.78
CA ASN A 130 6.94 19.77 18.17
C ASN A 130 6.46 20.94 19.05
N SER A 131 5.49 20.66 19.92
CA SER A 131 4.89 21.65 20.83
C SER A 131 5.85 22.23 21.87
N ALA A 132 6.99 21.57 22.13
CA ALA A 132 8.08 22.14 22.94
C ALA A 132 8.73 23.37 22.28
N GLY A 133 8.54 23.56 20.97
CA GLY A 133 8.89 24.78 20.25
C GLY A 133 10.40 24.96 20.04
N PHE A 134 11.04 24.04 19.30
CA PHE A 134 12.44 24.20 18.87
C PHE A 134 12.56 25.24 17.76
N PRO A 135 13.70 25.95 17.62
CA PRO A 135 13.84 26.99 16.62
C PRO A 135 13.68 26.47 15.20
N GLY A 136 12.77 27.08 14.43
CA GLY A 136 12.75 26.96 12.98
C GLY A 136 13.70 27.97 12.34
N ALA A 137 13.90 27.87 11.02
CA ALA A 137 14.89 28.68 10.30
C ALA A 137 14.29 29.88 9.54
N LEU A 138 12.98 30.15 9.62
CA LEU A 138 12.38 31.31 8.96
C LEU A 138 13.02 32.61 9.49
N GLY A 139 13.67 33.37 8.60
CA GLY A 139 14.44 34.58 8.93
C GLY A 139 15.87 34.32 9.43
N HIS A 140 16.29 33.07 9.54
CA HIS A 140 17.63 32.63 9.97
C HIS A 140 18.33 31.73 8.93
N GLU A 141 17.78 31.61 7.72
CA GLU A 141 18.13 30.58 6.73
C GLU A 141 19.62 30.57 6.41
N TYR A 142 20.22 31.74 6.12
CA TYR A 142 21.67 31.85 5.82
C TYR A 142 22.56 31.51 7.02
N SER A 143 22.15 31.90 8.22
CA SER A 143 22.90 31.60 9.44
C SER A 143 22.87 30.11 9.76
N ASP A 144 21.70 29.50 9.61
CA ASP A 144 21.46 28.09 9.93
C ASP A 144 22.06 27.18 8.86
N ALA A 145 21.92 27.52 7.57
CA ALA A 145 22.57 26.79 6.48
C ALA A 145 24.10 26.78 6.64
N GLN A 146 24.72 27.91 7.01
CA GLN A 146 26.16 27.95 7.26
C GLN A 146 26.54 27.07 8.46
N GLN A 147 25.78 27.09 9.54
CA GLN A 147 26.01 26.22 10.70
C GLN A 147 25.85 24.73 10.32
N PHE A 148 24.82 24.43 9.51
CA PHE A 148 24.67 23.33 8.57
C PHE A 148 25.99 22.75 8.06
N ALA A 149 26.61 23.56 7.21
CA ALA A 149 27.83 23.24 6.51
C ALA A 149 29.03 23.09 7.45
N ASP A 150 29.15 23.96 8.46
CA ASP A 150 30.24 23.95 9.44
C ASP A 150 30.24 22.65 10.28
N TRP A 151 29.06 22.08 10.54
CA TRP A 151 28.91 20.78 11.22
C TRP A 151 29.09 19.58 10.29
N GLY A 152 29.17 19.78 8.97
CA GLY A 152 29.33 18.71 8.01
C GLY A 152 28.03 17.98 7.65
N VAL A 153 26.87 18.64 7.75
CA VAL A 153 25.59 18.04 7.31
C VAL A 153 25.58 17.81 5.81
N ASP A 154 25.00 16.71 5.35
CA ASP A 154 24.89 16.30 3.94
C ASP A 154 23.43 16.25 3.44
N TYR A 155 22.46 16.36 4.35
CA TYR A 155 21.03 16.26 4.07
C TYR A 155 20.25 17.17 5.02
N LEU A 156 19.29 17.95 4.50
CA LEU A 156 18.34 18.74 5.29
C LEU A 156 16.91 18.31 4.97
N LYS A 157 16.18 17.81 5.99
CA LYS A 157 14.71 17.78 6.00
C LYS A 157 14.20 19.13 6.48
N TYR A 158 13.34 19.78 5.70
CA TYR A 158 12.88 21.14 5.96
C TYR A 158 11.35 21.20 5.98
N ASP A 159 10.80 21.29 7.19
CA ASP A 159 9.37 21.21 7.49
C ASP A 159 8.59 22.50 7.17
N ASN A 160 7.28 22.52 7.42
CA ASN A 160 6.37 23.61 7.10
C ASN A 160 5.60 24.18 8.31
N CYS A 161 5.76 23.62 9.51
CA CYS A 161 5.11 24.13 10.72
C CYS A 161 5.53 25.57 11.08
N ASN A 162 4.60 26.34 11.64
CA ASN A 162 4.83 27.72 12.10
C ASN A 162 5.34 28.67 11.00
N ASN A 163 4.89 28.48 9.75
CA ASN A 163 5.31 29.24 8.57
C ASN A 163 4.83 30.72 8.50
N GLN A 164 4.02 31.16 9.47
CA GLN A 164 3.50 32.54 9.58
C GLN A 164 2.64 32.99 8.38
N GLY A 165 2.11 32.06 7.58
CA GLY A 165 1.36 32.38 6.35
C GLY A 165 2.24 32.95 5.23
N VAL A 166 3.56 32.85 5.33
CA VAL A 166 4.48 33.26 4.27
C VAL A 166 4.43 32.23 3.14
N ASP A 167 4.44 32.71 1.90
CA ASP A 167 4.42 31.89 0.68
C ASP A 167 5.44 30.73 0.72
N ALA A 168 4.98 29.52 0.42
CA ALA A 168 5.80 28.31 0.48
C ALA A 168 6.99 28.39 -0.48
N LYS A 169 6.74 28.70 -1.75
CA LYS A 169 7.79 28.75 -2.76
C LYS A 169 8.88 29.73 -2.35
N SER A 170 8.53 30.91 -1.84
CA SER A 170 9.47 31.92 -1.33
C SER A 170 10.34 31.41 -0.18
N ARG A 171 9.73 30.78 0.85
CA ARG A 171 10.47 30.24 2.01
C ARG A 171 11.44 29.13 1.61
N TYR A 172 10.97 28.16 0.83
CA TYR A 172 11.81 27.04 0.37
C TYR A 172 12.92 27.51 -0.58
N THR A 173 12.64 28.50 -1.44
CA THR A 173 13.66 29.12 -2.31
C THR A 173 14.74 29.84 -1.49
N THR A 174 14.37 30.53 -0.41
CA THR A 174 15.32 31.24 0.45
C THR A 174 16.30 30.28 1.11
N MET A 175 15.82 29.15 1.64
CA MET A 175 16.69 28.12 2.22
C MET A 175 17.55 27.41 1.17
N ARG A 176 17.03 27.14 -0.05
CA ARG A 176 17.85 26.65 -1.16
C ARG A 176 19.04 27.57 -1.43
N ASP A 177 18.80 28.88 -1.55
CA ASP A 177 19.84 29.86 -1.84
C ASP A 177 20.85 29.97 -0.69
N ALA A 178 20.37 29.89 0.55
CA ALA A 178 21.22 29.80 1.74
C ALA A 178 22.12 28.56 1.72
N LEU A 179 21.58 27.37 1.44
CA LEU A 179 22.36 26.13 1.31
C LEU A 179 23.43 26.23 0.22
N ARG A 180 23.07 26.75 -0.96
CA ARG A 180 24.01 26.97 -2.07
C ARG A 180 25.14 27.93 -1.69
N ALA A 181 24.83 29.00 -0.95
CA ALA A 181 25.82 29.99 -0.52
C ALA A 181 26.91 29.42 0.39
N THR A 182 26.65 28.30 1.08
CA THR A 182 27.66 27.62 1.92
C THR A 182 28.77 26.96 1.11
N GLY A 183 28.52 26.63 -0.17
CA GLY A 183 29.41 25.84 -1.01
C GLY A 183 29.49 24.35 -0.65
N ARG A 184 28.79 23.87 0.39
CA ARG A 184 28.71 22.45 0.74
C ARG A 184 27.53 21.78 0.01
N PRO A 185 27.72 20.63 -0.65
CA PRO A 185 26.62 19.87 -1.22
C PRO A 185 25.72 19.28 -0.12
N ILE A 186 24.46 19.71 -0.06
CA ILE A 186 23.46 19.26 0.93
C ILE A 186 22.19 18.88 0.16
N VAL A 187 21.76 17.62 0.29
CA VAL A 187 20.47 17.16 -0.25
C VAL A 187 19.36 17.90 0.47
N TYR A 188 18.45 18.51 -0.29
CA TYR A 188 17.41 19.38 0.24
C TYR A 188 16.03 18.75 0.08
N SER A 189 15.46 18.31 1.20
CA SER A 189 14.19 17.57 1.30
C SER A 189 13.09 18.49 1.82
N ILE A 190 12.16 18.85 0.94
CA ILE A 190 11.03 19.73 1.24
C ILE A 190 9.94 18.91 1.94
N CYS A 191 9.46 19.36 3.10
CA CYS A 191 8.44 18.69 3.90
C CYS A 191 7.26 19.64 4.14
N GLU A 192 6.48 19.91 3.09
CA GLU A 192 5.25 20.73 3.14
C GLU A 192 3.96 19.95 2.86
N TRP A 193 4.06 18.62 2.93
CA TRP A 193 2.94 17.69 2.93
C TRP A 193 2.03 17.71 1.68
N GLY A 194 2.48 18.31 0.59
CA GLY A 194 1.71 18.43 -0.65
C GLY A 194 0.72 19.61 -0.66
N GLU A 195 0.66 20.42 0.40
CA GLU A 195 -0.31 21.50 0.58
C GLU A 195 -0.31 22.50 -0.58
N ASN A 196 0.86 22.81 -1.14
CA ASN A 196 0.99 23.78 -2.23
C ASN A 196 1.45 23.12 -3.54
N LYS A 197 1.15 21.82 -3.72
CA LYS A 197 1.47 21.06 -4.93
C LYS A 197 2.95 21.16 -5.33
N PRO A 198 3.90 20.77 -4.46
CA PRO A 198 5.33 20.96 -4.66
C PRO A 198 5.83 20.31 -5.94
N TRP A 199 5.20 19.24 -6.42
CA TRP A 199 5.49 18.63 -7.72
C TRP A 199 5.36 19.59 -8.93
N GLU A 200 4.66 20.73 -8.80
CA GLU A 200 4.53 21.75 -9.85
C GLU A 200 5.63 22.83 -9.83
N TRP A 201 6.38 22.97 -8.73
CA TRP A 201 7.31 24.10 -8.55
C TRP A 201 8.62 23.79 -7.83
N ALA A 202 8.75 22.65 -7.16
CA ALA A 202 9.88 22.35 -6.28
C ALA A 202 11.10 21.77 -7.01
N SER A 203 10.99 21.37 -8.29
CA SER A 203 12.07 20.71 -9.01
C SER A 203 13.34 21.58 -9.14
N ASP A 204 13.19 22.90 -9.26
CA ASP A 204 14.30 23.86 -9.29
C ASP A 204 14.61 24.46 -7.90
N VAL A 205 14.00 23.90 -6.85
CA VAL A 205 14.15 24.34 -5.46
C VAL A 205 14.82 23.29 -4.58
N GLY A 206 14.29 22.07 -4.54
CA GLY A 206 14.77 20.96 -3.73
C GLY A 206 14.94 19.68 -4.54
N HIS A 207 15.47 18.67 -3.88
CA HIS A 207 15.81 17.38 -4.49
C HIS A 207 14.70 16.33 -4.34
N LEU A 208 13.78 16.58 -3.40
CA LEU A 208 12.62 15.77 -3.13
C LEU A 208 11.62 16.58 -2.31
N TRP A 209 10.35 16.21 -2.40
CA TRP A 209 9.26 16.88 -1.68
C TRP A 209 8.21 15.90 -1.19
N ARG A 210 7.82 16.04 0.08
CA ARG A 210 6.69 15.31 0.65
C ARG A 210 5.43 15.63 -0.14
N THR A 211 4.70 14.60 -0.57
CA THR A 211 3.49 14.74 -1.40
C THR A 211 2.19 14.62 -0.61
N THR A 212 2.27 14.19 0.64
CA THR A 212 1.12 13.90 1.52
C THR A 212 1.42 14.29 2.96
N GLY A 213 0.38 14.27 3.81
CA GLY A 213 0.54 14.18 5.26
C GLY A 213 1.37 12.96 5.70
N ASP A 214 1.69 12.91 6.98
CA ASP A 214 2.60 11.90 7.55
C ASP A 214 2.02 10.48 7.44
N ILE A 215 2.89 9.53 7.12
CA ILE A 215 2.59 8.11 7.24
C ILE A 215 2.43 7.71 8.70
N SER A 216 1.64 6.67 8.92
CA SER A 216 1.57 5.96 10.19
C SER A 216 1.71 4.47 9.93
N ASP A 217 2.23 3.74 10.91
CA ASP A 217 2.45 2.30 10.83
C ASP A 217 1.14 1.49 10.88
N ASN A 218 0.30 1.65 9.86
CA ASN A 218 -0.89 0.87 9.61
C ASN A 218 -1.20 0.82 8.10
N TRP A 219 -1.89 -0.23 7.69
CA TRP A 219 -2.22 -0.51 6.29
C TRP A 219 -2.99 0.62 5.60
N GLY A 220 -3.96 1.20 6.30
CA GLY A 220 -4.84 2.25 5.76
C GLY A 220 -4.07 3.53 5.39
N SER A 221 -3.17 3.97 6.28
CA SER A 221 -2.29 5.12 6.03
C SER A 221 -1.38 4.88 4.82
N MET A 222 -0.71 3.72 4.76
CA MET A 222 0.16 3.35 3.63
C MET A 222 -0.60 3.35 2.30
N LEU A 223 -1.80 2.76 2.25
CA LEU A 223 -2.66 2.75 1.06
C LEU A 223 -3.12 4.15 0.64
N SER A 224 -3.51 4.99 1.60
CA SER A 224 -3.93 6.37 1.32
C SER A 224 -2.81 7.16 0.66
N ILE A 225 -1.60 7.06 1.19
CA ILE A 225 -0.40 7.73 0.65
C ILE A 225 -0.05 7.20 -0.74
N LEU A 226 -0.06 5.88 -0.93
CA LEU A 226 0.15 5.24 -2.24
C LEU A 226 -0.75 5.84 -3.31
N ARG A 227 -2.06 5.93 -3.03
CA ARG A 227 -3.08 6.41 -3.97
C ARG A 227 -2.90 7.88 -4.33
N GLN A 228 -2.44 8.69 -3.38
CA GLN A 228 -2.15 10.11 -3.60
C GLN A 228 -0.86 10.33 -4.40
N ASN A 229 0.18 9.51 -4.16
CA ASN A 229 1.49 9.68 -4.79
C ASN A 229 1.58 9.11 -6.22
N LEU A 230 0.89 8.00 -6.50
CA LEU A 230 0.95 7.32 -7.81
C LEU A 230 0.62 8.23 -9.02
N PRO A 231 -0.40 9.10 -8.98
CA PRO A 231 -0.70 10.03 -10.08
C PRO A 231 0.42 11.03 -10.39
N LEU A 232 1.35 11.26 -9.46
CA LEU A 232 2.40 12.26 -9.59
C LEU A 232 3.64 11.78 -10.37
N ALA A 233 3.59 10.58 -10.95
CA ALA A 233 4.72 9.94 -11.63
C ALA A 233 5.42 10.79 -12.70
N ALA A 234 4.70 11.70 -13.36
CA ALA A 234 5.26 12.59 -14.39
C ALA A 234 6.20 13.67 -13.82
N HIS A 235 6.17 13.90 -12.50
CA HIS A 235 6.93 14.95 -11.82
C HIS A 235 8.20 14.44 -11.13
N ALA A 236 8.44 13.13 -11.10
CA ALA A 236 9.63 12.54 -10.52
C ALA A 236 10.69 12.19 -11.58
N GLY A 237 11.95 12.41 -11.25
CA GLY A 237 13.10 12.15 -12.12
C GLY A 237 14.43 12.34 -11.40
N PRO A 238 15.56 12.04 -12.07
CA PRO A 238 16.88 12.27 -11.52
C PRO A 238 17.05 13.69 -10.94
N GLY A 239 17.40 13.77 -9.66
CA GLY A 239 17.59 15.03 -8.93
C GLY A 239 16.33 15.64 -8.32
N HIS A 240 15.15 15.03 -8.50
CA HIS A 240 13.87 15.60 -8.04
C HIS A 240 12.79 14.51 -7.87
N TRP A 241 12.48 14.14 -6.63
CA TRP A 241 11.62 12.98 -6.33
C TRP A 241 10.36 13.34 -5.56
N ASN A 242 9.25 12.67 -5.91
CA ASN A 242 8.09 12.64 -5.03
C ASN A 242 8.42 11.79 -3.79
N ASP A 243 8.16 12.34 -2.60
CA ASP A 243 8.40 11.69 -1.32
C ASP A 243 7.06 11.29 -0.66
N PRO A 244 6.63 10.03 -0.76
CA PRO A 244 5.49 9.48 -0.04
C PRO A 244 5.81 9.16 1.44
N ASP A 245 6.81 9.81 2.04
CA ASP A 245 7.23 9.66 3.43
C ASP A 245 8.04 8.39 3.73
N MET A 246 8.54 8.31 4.96
CA MET A 246 9.45 7.29 5.47
C MET A 246 8.86 5.86 5.46
N LEU A 247 9.73 4.85 5.47
CA LEU A 247 9.36 3.46 5.55
C LEU A 247 8.97 3.05 6.99
N GLU A 248 7.80 2.44 7.15
CA GLU A 248 7.34 1.87 8.43
C GLU A 248 7.80 0.43 8.69
N VAL A 249 8.59 -0.13 7.76
CA VAL A 249 9.05 -1.52 7.81
C VAL A 249 9.72 -1.86 9.14
N GLY A 250 9.06 -2.72 9.93
CA GLY A 250 9.54 -3.24 11.20
C GLY A 250 9.08 -2.48 12.46
N ASN A 251 8.13 -1.54 12.35
CA ASN A 251 7.62 -0.78 13.51
C ASN A 251 6.53 -1.51 14.33
N GLY A 252 5.94 -2.57 13.78
CA GLY A 252 5.09 -3.54 14.49
C GLY A 252 3.58 -3.42 14.25
N GLY A 253 3.11 -2.37 13.58
CA GLY A 253 1.70 -2.11 13.27
C GLY A 253 1.20 -2.74 11.97
N MET A 254 2.09 -3.31 11.15
CA MET A 254 1.75 -4.10 9.97
C MET A 254 2.42 -5.49 10.00
N THR A 255 1.87 -6.42 9.22
CA THR A 255 2.43 -7.76 9.00
C THR A 255 3.65 -7.72 8.06
N ASP A 256 4.49 -8.76 8.08
CA ASP A 256 5.61 -8.88 7.13
C ASP A 256 5.17 -8.85 5.66
N THR A 257 3.97 -9.36 5.36
CA THR A 257 3.38 -9.30 4.01
C THR A 257 3.07 -7.86 3.60
N GLU A 258 2.46 -7.10 4.50
CA GLU A 258 2.15 -5.68 4.29
C GLU A 258 3.42 -4.84 4.19
N TYR A 259 4.43 -5.09 5.04
CA TYR A 259 5.73 -4.42 4.95
C TYR A 259 6.47 -4.73 3.65
N ARG A 260 6.40 -5.98 3.17
CA ARG A 260 6.95 -6.36 1.87
C ARG A 260 6.25 -5.63 0.72
N SER A 261 4.92 -5.47 0.81
CA SER A 261 4.14 -4.67 -0.14
C SER A 261 4.54 -3.20 -0.09
N HIS A 262 4.56 -2.59 1.09
CA HIS A 262 4.97 -1.21 1.30
C HIS A 262 6.37 -0.93 0.70
N PHE A 263 7.37 -1.76 1.01
CA PHE A 263 8.72 -1.61 0.45
C PHE A 263 8.76 -1.77 -1.07
N SER A 264 8.00 -2.73 -1.62
CA SER A 264 7.89 -2.94 -3.07
C SER A 264 7.24 -1.76 -3.78
N LEU A 265 6.21 -1.18 -3.16
CA LEU A 265 5.44 -0.06 -3.70
C LEU A 265 6.24 1.25 -3.66
N TRP A 266 6.95 1.53 -2.57
CA TRP A 266 7.87 2.67 -2.51
C TRP A 266 8.97 2.53 -3.57
N SER A 267 9.54 1.33 -3.72
CA SER A 267 10.59 1.07 -4.69
C SER A 267 10.12 1.22 -6.15
N ILE A 268 8.94 0.71 -6.49
CA ILE A 268 8.41 0.89 -7.86
C ILE A 268 8.00 2.34 -8.12
N MET A 269 7.68 3.11 -7.07
CA MET A 269 7.43 4.55 -7.18
C MET A 269 8.68 5.41 -7.31
N ALA A 270 9.89 4.84 -7.19
CA ALA A 270 11.12 5.63 -7.08
C ALA A 270 11.08 6.63 -5.90
N ALA A 271 10.54 6.19 -4.77
CA ALA A 271 10.43 6.98 -3.55
C ALA A 271 11.75 6.97 -2.78
N PRO A 272 12.04 8.01 -1.97
CA PRO A 272 13.11 7.91 -0.97
C PRO A 272 12.89 6.70 -0.07
N LEU A 273 13.93 5.88 0.12
CA LEU A 273 13.88 4.70 1.00
C LEU A 273 14.54 5.05 2.33
N LEU A 274 13.83 5.82 3.15
CA LEU A 274 14.26 6.22 4.48
C LEU A 274 13.66 5.27 5.54
N ILE A 275 14.48 4.43 6.16
CA ILE A 275 14.09 3.53 7.24
C ILE A 275 13.59 4.35 8.44
N GLY A 276 12.35 4.12 8.87
CA GLY A 276 11.76 4.75 10.05
C GLY A 276 11.88 3.93 11.34
N SER A 277 12.25 2.64 11.25
CA SER A 277 12.29 1.72 12.38
C SER A 277 13.61 1.72 13.15
N ASP A 278 13.53 1.45 14.47
CA ASP A 278 14.71 1.35 15.32
C ASP A 278 15.43 0.00 15.08
N LEU A 279 16.43 0.05 14.20
CA LEU A 279 17.17 -1.14 13.78
C LEU A 279 17.91 -1.87 14.92
N ARG A 280 18.13 -1.21 16.07
CA ARG A 280 18.73 -1.88 17.25
C ARG A 280 17.87 -3.03 17.76
N ASN A 281 16.57 -3.00 17.46
CA ASN A 281 15.58 -3.98 17.89
C ASN A 281 14.87 -4.69 16.71
N ALA A 282 15.33 -4.48 15.47
CA ALA A 282 14.69 -5.02 14.27
C ALA A 282 14.81 -6.55 14.18
N SER A 283 13.76 -7.19 13.66
CA SER A 283 13.71 -8.64 13.40
C SER A 283 14.52 -9.04 12.16
N ASP A 284 14.84 -10.33 12.04
CA ASP A 284 15.48 -10.86 10.81
C ASP A 284 14.60 -10.61 9.57
N ALA A 285 13.27 -10.74 9.70
CA ALA A 285 12.33 -10.43 8.61
C ALA A 285 12.42 -8.95 8.16
N THR A 286 12.61 -8.03 9.10
CA THR A 286 12.83 -6.60 8.80
C THR A 286 14.11 -6.42 7.97
N TYR A 287 15.21 -7.06 8.39
CA TYR A 287 16.47 -7.02 7.63
C TYR A 287 16.39 -7.70 6.27
N GLU A 288 15.61 -8.78 6.13
CA GLU A 288 15.36 -9.43 4.83
C GLU A 288 14.61 -8.50 3.86
N ILE A 289 13.62 -7.76 4.35
CA ILE A 289 12.88 -6.79 3.53
C ILE A 289 13.78 -5.64 3.11
N LEU A 290 14.40 -4.95 4.08
CA LEU A 290 15.23 -3.77 3.83
C LEU A 290 16.49 -4.10 3.02
N GLY A 291 17.05 -5.30 3.20
CA GLY A 291 18.28 -5.75 2.54
C GLY A 291 18.10 -6.32 1.14
N ASN A 292 16.87 -6.38 0.59
CA ASN A 292 16.64 -6.96 -0.73
C ASN A 292 17.20 -6.08 -1.86
N LYS A 293 18.42 -6.42 -2.31
CA LYS A 293 19.14 -5.71 -3.39
C LYS A 293 18.41 -5.70 -4.74
N GLU A 294 17.57 -6.69 -5.02
CA GLU A 294 16.83 -6.73 -6.30
C GLU A 294 15.66 -5.76 -6.31
N VAL A 295 14.97 -5.61 -5.17
CA VAL A 295 13.89 -4.62 -4.99
C VAL A 295 14.48 -3.21 -4.95
N VAL A 296 15.58 -3.01 -4.21
CA VAL A 296 16.32 -1.73 -4.20
C VAL A 296 16.82 -1.35 -5.58
N ALA A 297 17.25 -2.30 -6.40
CA ALA A 297 17.65 -2.01 -7.79
C ALA A 297 16.47 -1.56 -8.68
N VAL A 298 15.21 -1.83 -8.29
CA VAL A 298 14.04 -1.21 -8.93
C VAL A 298 13.98 0.26 -8.60
N ASP A 299 14.11 0.60 -7.32
CA ASP A 299 14.09 1.98 -6.84
C ASP A 299 15.23 2.81 -7.46
N GLN A 300 16.45 2.31 -7.32
CA GLN A 300 17.71 2.95 -7.70
C GLN A 300 18.04 2.83 -9.20
N ASP A 301 17.07 2.50 -10.06
CA ASP A 301 17.32 2.45 -11.49
C ASP A 301 17.63 3.85 -12.03
N PRO A 302 18.77 4.03 -12.72
CA PRO A 302 19.24 5.35 -13.16
C PRO A 302 18.44 5.97 -14.31
N LEU A 303 17.44 5.28 -14.89
CA LEU A 303 16.46 5.97 -15.73
C LEU A 303 15.59 6.91 -14.90
N GLY A 304 15.44 6.63 -13.60
CA GLY A 304 14.80 7.51 -12.63
C GLY A 304 13.32 7.73 -12.88
N LYS A 305 12.63 6.78 -13.52
CA LYS A 305 11.18 6.87 -13.72
C LYS A 305 10.41 6.33 -12.52
N GLN A 306 9.44 7.07 -12.04
CA GLN A 306 8.40 6.53 -11.15
C GLN A 306 7.49 5.57 -11.94
N GLY A 307 7.03 4.50 -11.28
CA GLY A 307 6.08 3.55 -11.85
C GLY A 307 4.68 4.15 -12.05
N THR A 308 3.98 3.69 -13.08
CA THR A 308 2.64 4.15 -13.44
C THR A 308 1.62 3.02 -13.34
N VAL A 309 0.38 3.35 -13.00
CA VAL A 309 -0.73 2.39 -12.96
C VAL A 309 -1.08 1.93 -14.39
N VAL A 310 -1.07 0.61 -14.61
CA VAL A 310 -1.53 -0.05 -15.83
C VAL A 310 -3.01 -0.44 -15.69
N SER A 311 -3.42 -0.89 -14.51
CA SER A 311 -4.82 -1.18 -14.16
C SER A 311 -5.03 -1.13 -12.65
N SER A 312 -6.23 -0.74 -12.23
CA SER A 312 -6.65 -0.71 -10.82
C SER A 312 -8.16 -0.98 -10.72
N GLU A 313 -8.55 -2.20 -10.36
CA GLU A 313 -9.98 -2.58 -10.30
C GLU A 313 -10.24 -3.57 -9.17
N GLY A 314 -11.20 -3.24 -8.29
CA GLY A 314 -11.60 -4.10 -7.16
C GLY A 314 -10.45 -4.40 -6.22
N GLY A 315 -9.60 -3.40 -5.96
CA GLY A 315 -8.42 -3.53 -5.12
C GLY A 315 -7.24 -4.32 -5.71
N ARG A 316 -7.30 -4.64 -6.99
CA ARG A 316 -6.21 -5.30 -7.73
C ARG A 316 -5.48 -4.27 -8.57
N TRP A 317 -4.20 -4.09 -8.30
CA TRP A 317 -3.36 -3.09 -8.93
C TRP A 317 -2.26 -3.74 -9.77
N VAL A 318 -2.06 -3.21 -10.95
CA VAL A 318 -0.87 -3.47 -11.76
C VAL A 318 -0.15 -2.14 -11.93
N ILE A 319 1.05 -2.05 -11.38
CA ILE A 319 1.93 -0.87 -11.52
C ILE A 319 3.16 -1.32 -12.30
N ALA A 320 3.58 -0.53 -13.30
CA ALA A 320 4.74 -0.85 -14.12
C ALA A 320 5.72 0.33 -14.16
N LYS A 321 7.01 0.04 -14.02
CA LYS A 321 8.12 0.99 -14.14
C LYS A 321 9.03 0.57 -15.29
N GLN A 322 9.32 1.51 -16.20
CA GLN A 322 10.34 1.34 -17.22
C GLN A 322 11.73 1.45 -16.58
N MET A 323 12.58 0.48 -16.88
CA MET A 323 13.97 0.41 -16.40
C MET A 323 14.94 0.90 -17.49
N ARG A 324 16.15 1.34 -17.12
CA ARG A 324 17.15 1.84 -18.06
C ARG A 324 17.54 0.85 -19.16
N ASP A 325 17.60 -0.43 -18.83
CA ASP A 325 17.96 -1.49 -19.79
C ASP A 325 16.82 -1.88 -20.75
N GLY A 326 15.67 -1.20 -20.66
CA GLY A 326 14.49 -1.47 -21.47
C GLY A 326 13.53 -2.49 -20.87
N SER A 327 13.90 -3.17 -19.77
CA SER A 327 13.01 -4.08 -19.04
C SER A 327 11.87 -3.32 -18.34
N ARG A 328 10.93 -4.05 -17.75
CA ARG A 328 9.84 -3.52 -16.92
C ARG A 328 9.88 -4.15 -15.54
N ALA A 329 9.95 -3.33 -14.49
CA ALA A 329 9.52 -3.77 -13.17
C ALA A 329 7.98 -3.71 -13.12
N VAL A 330 7.34 -4.74 -12.58
CA VAL A 330 5.88 -4.87 -12.52
C VAL A 330 5.49 -5.34 -11.14
N ALA A 331 4.68 -4.54 -10.43
CA ALA A 331 4.05 -4.91 -9.18
C ALA A 331 2.62 -5.39 -9.47
N LEU A 332 2.35 -6.66 -9.14
CA LEU A 332 1.01 -7.20 -9.02
C LEU A 332 0.60 -7.07 -7.55
N PHE A 333 -0.19 -6.05 -7.24
CA PHE A 333 -0.53 -5.68 -5.87
C PHE A 333 -2.00 -5.96 -5.56
N ASN A 334 -2.25 -6.57 -4.41
CA ASN A 334 -3.58 -6.85 -3.89
C ASN A 334 -3.80 -6.05 -2.61
N GLU A 335 -4.68 -5.04 -2.65
CA GLU A 335 -4.99 -4.24 -1.48
C GLU A 335 -6.04 -4.90 -0.56
N SER A 336 -6.75 -5.91 -1.06
CA SER A 336 -7.90 -6.52 -0.38
C SER A 336 -7.48 -7.53 0.69
N GLY A 337 -8.39 -7.77 1.64
CA GLY A 337 -8.20 -8.72 2.74
C GLY A 337 -8.29 -10.20 2.36
N THR A 338 -8.39 -10.55 1.07
CA THR A 338 -8.42 -11.95 0.58
C THR A 338 -7.46 -12.14 -0.58
N PRO A 339 -6.94 -13.36 -0.83
CA PRO A 339 -6.10 -13.61 -1.99
C PRO A 339 -6.80 -13.27 -3.31
N GLN A 340 -6.16 -12.49 -4.17
CA GLN A 340 -6.70 -12.07 -5.45
C GLN A 340 -5.80 -12.51 -6.60
N ARG A 341 -6.41 -12.94 -7.71
CA ARG A 341 -5.69 -13.09 -8.97
C ARG A 341 -5.46 -11.72 -9.58
N VAL A 342 -4.20 -11.34 -9.75
CA VAL A 342 -3.78 -10.09 -10.40
C VAL A 342 -2.97 -10.45 -11.65
N ALA A 343 -3.31 -9.85 -12.79
CA ALA A 343 -2.74 -10.23 -14.06
C ALA A 343 -2.59 -9.05 -15.04
N THR A 344 -1.57 -9.13 -15.88
CA THR A 344 -1.32 -8.25 -17.02
C THR A 344 -0.56 -9.01 -18.11
N THR A 345 -0.09 -8.31 -19.14
CA THR A 345 0.73 -8.87 -20.22
C THR A 345 1.98 -8.03 -20.46
N ALA A 346 3.01 -8.65 -21.03
CA ALA A 346 4.23 -7.97 -21.47
C ALA A 346 3.93 -6.78 -22.40
N ALA A 347 2.96 -6.95 -23.31
CA ALA A 347 2.52 -5.87 -24.20
C ALA A 347 1.85 -4.71 -23.44
N ALA A 348 0.96 -5.01 -22.48
CA ALA A 348 0.27 -4.00 -21.68
C ALA A 348 1.22 -3.17 -20.80
N VAL A 349 2.32 -3.77 -20.32
CA VAL A 349 3.37 -3.04 -19.59
C VAL A 349 4.39 -2.35 -20.52
N GLY A 350 4.16 -2.39 -21.84
CA GLY A 350 4.94 -1.67 -22.84
C GLY A 350 6.27 -2.32 -23.22
N LEU A 351 6.40 -3.65 -23.12
CA LEU A 351 7.52 -4.39 -23.71
C LEU A 351 7.31 -4.61 -25.21
N PRO A 352 8.38 -4.64 -26.02
CA PRO A 352 8.29 -4.97 -27.43
C PRO A 352 7.85 -6.43 -27.62
N ALA A 353 7.22 -6.72 -28.76
CA ALA A 353 6.87 -8.09 -29.12
C ALA A 353 8.11 -8.98 -29.21
N ALA A 354 8.04 -10.16 -28.59
CA ALA A 354 9.08 -11.18 -28.59
C ALA A 354 8.46 -12.57 -28.54
N ASP A 355 9.23 -13.61 -28.87
CA ASP A 355 8.77 -15.01 -28.79
C ASP A 355 8.40 -15.44 -27.36
N ALA A 356 9.14 -14.90 -26.38
CA ALA A 356 8.93 -15.07 -24.95
C ALA A 356 9.78 -14.04 -24.18
N TYR A 357 9.62 -14.01 -22.87
CA TYR A 357 10.29 -13.08 -21.96
C TYR A 357 10.91 -13.82 -20.77
N THR A 358 12.00 -13.27 -20.23
CA THR A 358 12.50 -13.63 -18.90
C THR A 358 11.70 -12.85 -17.86
N LEU A 359 11.19 -13.54 -16.84
CA LEU A 359 10.49 -12.98 -15.69
C LEU A 359 11.28 -13.33 -14.43
N ARG A 360 11.85 -12.33 -13.77
CA ARG A 360 12.57 -12.46 -12.51
C ARG A 360 11.65 -12.06 -11.37
N ASP A 361 11.35 -12.98 -10.46
CA ASP A 361 10.70 -12.68 -9.19
C ASP A 361 11.77 -12.17 -8.21
N LEU A 362 11.59 -10.93 -7.74
CA LEU A 362 12.59 -10.20 -6.96
C LEU A 362 12.59 -10.60 -5.48
N TRP A 363 11.51 -11.21 -4.99
CA TRP A 363 11.42 -11.72 -3.61
C TRP A 363 11.81 -13.20 -3.53
N GLN A 364 11.55 -13.98 -4.58
CA GLN A 364 11.96 -15.39 -4.66
C GLN A 364 13.39 -15.57 -5.19
N HIS A 365 14.01 -14.50 -5.68
CA HIS A 365 15.33 -14.51 -6.32
C HIS A 365 15.43 -15.59 -7.41
N ARG A 366 14.38 -15.73 -8.24
CA ARG A 366 14.31 -16.76 -9.27
C ARG A 366 13.79 -16.23 -10.59
N SER A 367 14.40 -16.71 -11.67
CA SER A 367 14.00 -16.37 -13.03
C SER A 367 13.20 -17.51 -13.66
N TYR A 368 12.21 -17.12 -14.44
CA TYR A 368 11.30 -17.96 -15.19
C TYR A 368 11.21 -17.47 -16.64
N ASN A 369 10.66 -18.28 -17.55
CA ASN A 369 10.19 -17.79 -18.84
C ASN A 369 8.66 -17.62 -18.83
N THR A 370 8.18 -16.60 -19.53
CA THR A 370 6.74 -16.39 -19.81
C THR A 370 6.51 -16.21 -21.31
N ALA A 371 5.40 -16.75 -21.82
CA ALA A 371 4.93 -16.51 -23.18
C ALA A 371 4.35 -15.09 -23.37
N GLY A 372 4.30 -14.28 -22.31
CA GLY A 372 3.84 -12.89 -22.31
C GLY A 372 2.80 -12.58 -21.23
N ALA A 373 2.21 -13.60 -20.58
CA ALA A 373 1.33 -13.42 -19.43
C ALA A 373 2.13 -13.16 -18.16
N ILE A 374 1.73 -12.15 -17.38
CA ILE A 374 2.33 -11.82 -16.08
C ILE A 374 1.19 -11.89 -15.08
N ALA A 375 1.09 -12.98 -14.32
CA ALA A 375 -0.03 -13.22 -13.43
C ALA A 375 0.39 -14.01 -12.18
N ALA A 376 -0.30 -13.74 -11.08
CA ALA A 376 -0.19 -14.49 -9.84
C ALA A 376 -1.50 -14.39 -9.05
N THR A 377 -1.80 -15.41 -8.25
CA THR A 377 -2.65 -15.23 -7.08
C THR A 377 -1.80 -14.61 -5.97
N VAL A 378 -2.13 -13.37 -5.63
CA VAL A 378 -1.43 -12.54 -4.66
C VAL A 378 -2.18 -12.63 -3.33
N PRO A 379 -1.52 -12.98 -2.20
CA PRO A 379 -2.15 -13.02 -0.88
C PRO A 379 -2.85 -11.71 -0.50
N ALA A 380 -3.71 -11.77 0.51
CA ALA A 380 -4.28 -10.56 1.13
C ALA A 380 -3.16 -9.57 1.47
N HIS A 381 -3.35 -8.30 1.09
CA HIS A 381 -2.38 -7.21 1.30
C HIS A 381 -0.98 -7.46 0.71
N GLY A 382 -0.83 -8.45 -0.17
CA GLY A 382 0.43 -8.90 -0.72
C GLY A 382 0.80 -8.20 -2.03
N THR A 383 2.08 -8.31 -2.39
CA THR A 383 2.61 -7.88 -3.69
C THR A 383 3.50 -8.97 -4.28
N VAL A 384 3.36 -9.21 -5.58
CA VAL A 384 4.36 -9.91 -6.38
C VAL A 384 5.09 -8.87 -7.23
N LEU A 385 6.38 -8.66 -6.97
CA LEU A 385 7.22 -7.73 -7.71
C LEU A 385 8.17 -8.51 -8.62
N VAL A 386 8.06 -8.26 -9.93
CA VAL A 386 8.84 -8.96 -10.96
C VAL A 386 9.55 -7.99 -11.88
N ARG A 387 10.70 -8.39 -12.44
CA ARG A 387 11.33 -7.72 -13.58
C ARG A 387 11.17 -8.57 -14.83
N VAL A 388 10.62 -8.00 -15.89
CA VAL A 388 10.33 -8.68 -17.16
C VAL A 388 11.11 -8.06 -18.30
N ALA A 389 11.78 -8.89 -19.10
CA ALA A 389 12.60 -8.46 -20.23
C ALA A 389 12.44 -9.36 -21.44
N ALA A 390 12.50 -8.78 -22.65
CA ALA A 390 12.63 -9.50 -23.91
C ALA A 390 14.08 -10.00 -24.09
N ASP A 391 14.47 -10.94 -23.24
CA ASP A 391 15.83 -11.47 -23.13
C ASP A 391 15.96 -12.78 -23.93
N PRO A 392 16.90 -12.90 -24.89
CA PRO A 392 17.09 -14.12 -25.69
C PRO A 392 17.47 -15.36 -24.88
N ALA A 393 17.90 -15.21 -23.62
CA ALA A 393 18.22 -16.33 -22.73
C ALA A 393 16.98 -16.95 -22.04
N TRP A 394 15.77 -16.45 -22.30
CA TRP A 394 14.51 -16.91 -21.67
C TRP A 394 14.39 -18.44 -21.61
N ALA A 395 14.79 -19.16 -22.66
CA ALA A 395 14.62 -20.62 -22.77
C ALA A 395 15.42 -21.43 -21.74
N LYS A 396 16.43 -20.82 -21.09
CA LYS A 396 17.21 -21.46 -20.01
C LYS A 396 16.44 -21.55 -18.71
N HIS A 397 15.43 -20.70 -18.54
CA HIS A 397 14.65 -20.61 -17.31
C HIS A 397 13.47 -21.59 -17.33
N PRO A 398 13.07 -22.14 -16.18
CA PRO A 398 11.82 -22.90 -16.08
C PRO A 398 10.61 -22.03 -16.44
N PRO A 399 9.51 -22.62 -16.95
CA PRO A 399 8.30 -21.85 -17.20
C PRO A 399 7.71 -21.26 -15.92
N ALA A 400 7.23 -20.03 -15.99
CA ALA A 400 6.43 -19.46 -14.91
C ALA A 400 5.14 -20.27 -14.75
N VAL A 401 4.71 -20.50 -13.51
CA VAL A 401 3.44 -21.18 -13.21
C VAL A 401 2.66 -20.37 -12.22
N GLU A 402 1.38 -20.21 -12.50
CA GLU A 402 0.41 -19.61 -11.61
C GLU A 402 -0.31 -20.70 -10.82
N LEU A 403 -0.34 -20.55 -9.51
CA LEU A 403 -1.19 -21.33 -8.61
C LEU A 403 -2.46 -20.55 -8.35
N GLY A 404 -3.61 -21.23 -8.27
CA GLY A 404 -4.87 -20.60 -7.92
C GLY A 404 -5.83 -21.54 -7.22
N LEU A 405 -6.78 -20.95 -6.51
CA LEU A 405 -7.96 -21.60 -5.97
C LEU A 405 -9.18 -21.06 -6.72
N GLU A 406 -10.09 -21.94 -7.11
CA GLU A 406 -11.35 -21.56 -7.74
C GLU A 406 -12.44 -21.35 -6.68
N GLY A 407 -13.03 -20.15 -6.67
CA GLY A 407 -14.09 -19.75 -5.74
C GLY A 407 -13.59 -19.29 -4.36
N SER A 408 -14.54 -18.89 -3.50
CA SER A 408 -14.31 -18.53 -2.09
C SER A 408 -14.88 -19.65 -1.21
N PRO A 409 -14.05 -20.54 -0.66
CA PRO A 409 -14.56 -21.76 -0.07
C PRO A 409 -14.97 -21.54 1.38
N LEU A 410 -16.25 -21.76 1.61
CA LEU A 410 -16.83 -21.88 2.93
C LEU A 410 -16.83 -23.36 3.33
N ILE A 411 -16.36 -23.67 4.54
CA ILE A 411 -16.25 -25.02 5.06
C ILE A 411 -17.01 -25.09 6.38
N GLU A 412 -18.15 -25.78 6.42
CA GLU A 412 -18.84 -26.02 7.68
C GLU A 412 -18.04 -27.00 8.55
N ALA A 413 -17.78 -26.62 9.81
CA ALA A 413 -17.02 -27.45 10.74
C ALA A 413 -17.66 -28.84 10.90
N GLY A 414 -16.86 -29.90 10.78
CA GLY A 414 -17.34 -31.29 10.86
C GLY A 414 -17.94 -31.84 9.55
N THR A 415 -18.07 -31.03 8.51
CA THR A 415 -18.54 -31.45 7.18
C THR A 415 -17.39 -31.54 6.16
N GLN A 416 -17.70 -32.05 4.97
CA GLN A 416 -16.78 -32.09 3.83
C GLN A 416 -17.13 -30.99 2.83
N ALA A 417 -16.15 -30.16 2.49
CA ALA A 417 -16.23 -29.16 1.43
C ALA A 417 -15.43 -29.59 0.20
N ALA A 418 -15.94 -29.27 -0.99
CA ALA A 418 -15.24 -29.48 -2.25
C ALA A 418 -14.46 -28.22 -2.65
N LEU A 419 -13.16 -28.37 -2.92
CA LEU A 419 -12.30 -27.30 -3.43
C LEU A 419 -11.74 -27.68 -4.80
N THR A 420 -11.49 -26.71 -5.66
CA THR A 420 -10.73 -26.94 -6.90
C THR A 420 -9.54 -26.01 -6.94
N THR A 421 -8.34 -26.58 -7.02
CA THR A 421 -7.11 -25.80 -7.26
C THR A 421 -6.68 -25.93 -8.71
N SER A 422 -5.93 -24.94 -9.18
CA SER A 422 -5.36 -24.92 -10.52
C SER A 422 -3.86 -24.63 -10.48
N VAL A 423 -3.13 -25.26 -11.40
CA VAL A 423 -1.75 -24.93 -11.73
C VAL A 423 -1.70 -24.64 -13.22
N THR A 424 -1.38 -23.41 -13.59
CA THR A 424 -1.40 -22.92 -14.98
C THR A 424 0.00 -22.58 -15.46
N ASP A 425 0.43 -23.19 -16.56
CA ASP A 425 1.72 -22.85 -17.19
C ASP A 425 1.60 -21.53 -17.96
N LEU A 426 2.34 -20.51 -17.53
CA LEU A 426 2.44 -19.20 -18.18
C LEU A 426 3.65 -19.10 -19.11
N GLY A 427 4.55 -20.08 -19.07
CA GLY A 427 5.77 -20.16 -19.85
C GLY A 427 5.57 -20.51 -21.30
N ARG A 428 6.58 -20.22 -22.13
CA ARG A 428 6.65 -20.64 -23.52
C ARG A 428 7.11 -22.10 -23.66
N THR A 429 7.83 -22.61 -22.67
CA THR A 429 8.22 -24.02 -22.58
C THR A 429 7.27 -24.80 -21.68
N PRO A 430 6.97 -26.07 -21.95
CA PRO A 430 6.05 -26.82 -21.10
C PRO A 430 6.69 -27.22 -19.75
N ALA A 431 5.91 -27.13 -18.68
CA ALA A 431 6.22 -27.75 -17.40
C ALA A 431 6.06 -29.28 -17.49
N ARG A 432 7.05 -30.03 -17.01
CA ARG A 432 7.07 -31.51 -17.03
C ARG A 432 7.01 -32.08 -15.62
N GLN A 433 6.49 -33.29 -15.49
CA GLN A 433 6.40 -34.00 -14.20
C GLN A 433 5.74 -33.13 -13.12
N VAL A 434 4.61 -32.50 -13.48
CA VAL A 434 3.87 -31.63 -12.58
C VAL A 434 3.22 -32.48 -11.50
N SER A 435 3.36 -32.07 -10.24
CA SER A 435 2.69 -32.66 -9.08
C SER A 435 2.15 -31.57 -8.18
N VAL A 436 0.93 -31.76 -7.69
CA VAL A 436 0.19 -30.81 -6.86
C VAL A 436 -0.16 -31.45 -5.52
N ALA A 437 0.01 -30.70 -4.44
CA ALA A 437 -0.38 -31.10 -3.10
C ALA A 437 -1.11 -29.95 -2.40
N LEU A 438 -2.16 -30.25 -1.66
CA LEU A 438 -2.86 -29.31 -0.79
C LEU A 438 -2.77 -29.85 0.63
N THR A 439 -2.34 -29.00 1.57
CA THR A 439 -2.25 -29.34 3.00
C THR A 439 -2.99 -28.30 3.82
N GLY A 440 -3.65 -28.72 4.90
CA GLY A 440 -4.33 -27.82 5.83
C GLY A 440 -3.73 -27.86 7.23
N PRO A 441 -4.36 -27.15 8.19
CA PRO A 441 -3.96 -27.17 9.60
C PRO A 441 -3.96 -28.59 10.20
N ALA A 442 -3.26 -28.76 11.31
CA ALA A 442 -3.22 -30.03 12.01
C ALA A 442 -4.64 -30.53 12.35
N GLY A 443 -4.91 -31.81 12.10
CA GLY A 443 -6.22 -32.45 12.34
C GLY A 443 -7.21 -32.32 11.18
N TRP A 444 -6.96 -31.45 10.18
CA TRP A 444 -7.81 -31.35 9.00
C TRP A 444 -7.59 -32.52 8.04
N SER A 445 -8.67 -32.99 7.41
CA SER A 445 -8.59 -34.00 6.35
C SER A 445 -8.60 -33.32 4.99
N VAL A 446 -7.54 -33.51 4.19
CA VAL A 446 -7.44 -33.04 2.80
C VAL A 446 -7.19 -34.23 1.89
N ARG A 447 -8.09 -34.49 0.94
CA ARG A 447 -7.99 -35.62 0.00
C ARG A 447 -8.24 -35.17 -1.42
N ALA A 448 -7.37 -35.55 -2.36
CA ALA A 448 -7.61 -35.28 -3.78
C ALA A 448 -8.74 -36.16 -4.31
N THR A 449 -9.62 -35.58 -5.12
CA THR A 449 -10.72 -36.26 -5.83
C THR A 449 -10.48 -36.36 -7.33
N SER A 450 -9.51 -35.63 -7.87
CA SER A 450 -9.06 -35.75 -9.26
C SER A 450 -7.53 -35.80 -9.37
N ALA A 451 -7.01 -35.82 -10.60
CA ALA A 451 -5.58 -35.97 -10.86
C ALA A 451 -4.75 -34.87 -10.17
N THR A 452 -3.77 -35.29 -9.38
CA THR A 452 -2.77 -34.42 -8.73
C THR A 452 -1.47 -34.32 -9.53
N THR A 453 -1.37 -35.01 -10.67
CA THR A 453 -0.16 -35.06 -11.48
C THR A 453 -0.45 -34.91 -12.97
N ALA A 454 0.52 -34.37 -13.70
CA ALA A 454 0.52 -34.33 -15.16
C ALA A 454 1.94 -34.57 -15.69
N ALA A 455 2.09 -35.48 -16.67
CA ALA A 455 3.39 -35.76 -17.27
C ALA A 455 3.97 -34.52 -17.98
N VAL A 456 3.11 -33.79 -18.68
CA VAL A 456 3.42 -32.53 -19.38
C VAL A 456 2.21 -31.61 -19.23
N LEU A 457 2.47 -30.36 -18.85
CA LEU A 457 1.51 -29.27 -18.87
C LEU A 457 1.94 -28.27 -19.95
N PRO A 458 1.20 -28.14 -21.06
CA PRO A 458 1.55 -27.19 -22.13
C PRO A 458 1.31 -25.74 -21.72
N THR A 459 1.96 -24.81 -22.42
CA THR A 459 1.73 -23.36 -22.33
C THR A 459 0.24 -23.01 -22.33
N SER A 460 -0.15 -22.15 -21.40
CA SER A 460 -1.51 -21.66 -21.19
C SER A 460 -2.55 -22.74 -20.87
N ARG A 461 -2.12 -23.94 -20.48
CA ARG A 461 -2.99 -25.00 -19.97
C ARG A 461 -2.88 -25.10 -18.46
N SER A 462 -3.96 -25.59 -17.85
CA SER A 462 -4.06 -25.76 -16.40
C SER A 462 -4.26 -27.22 -16.04
N LEU A 463 -3.56 -27.70 -15.01
CA LEU A 463 -3.96 -28.89 -14.26
C LEU A 463 -4.93 -28.44 -13.17
N ARG A 464 -6.19 -28.87 -13.27
CA ARG A 464 -7.20 -28.64 -12.23
C ARG A 464 -7.34 -29.87 -11.35
N THR A 465 -7.19 -29.67 -10.05
CA THR A 465 -7.28 -30.74 -9.06
C THR A 465 -8.42 -30.45 -8.10
N GLY A 466 -9.39 -31.37 -8.04
CA GLY A 466 -10.46 -31.37 -7.07
C GLY A 466 -9.96 -31.93 -5.74
N TRP A 467 -10.47 -31.39 -4.65
CA TRP A 467 -10.14 -31.79 -3.29
C TRP A 467 -11.42 -31.88 -2.46
N THR A 468 -11.43 -32.82 -1.53
CA THR A 468 -12.35 -32.84 -0.39
C THR A 468 -11.56 -32.39 0.84
N VAL A 469 -12.03 -31.34 1.49
CA VAL A 469 -11.45 -30.78 2.71
C VAL A 469 -12.48 -30.84 3.84
N ALA A 470 -12.07 -31.29 5.02
CA ALA A 470 -12.91 -31.30 6.21
C ALA A 470 -12.15 -30.69 7.40
N ALA A 471 -12.74 -29.64 7.96
CA ALA A 471 -12.35 -29.11 9.26
C ALA A 471 -12.94 -30.01 10.36
N PRO A 472 -12.21 -30.31 11.46
CA PRO A 472 -12.76 -31.05 12.59
C PRO A 472 -14.07 -30.45 13.12
N ALA A 473 -14.96 -31.30 13.63
CA ALA A 473 -16.15 -30.82 14.33
C ALA A 473 -15.74 -29.93 15.52
N GLY A 474 -16.43 -28.80 15.71
CA GLY A 474 -16.10 -27.82 16.74
C GLY A 474 -14.93 -26.88 16.38
N THR A 475 -14.41 -26.92 15.15
CA THR A 475 -13.49 -25.87 14.66
C THR A 475 -14.21 -24.52 14.72
N PRO A 476 -13.62 -23.49 15.38
CA PRO A 476 -14.23 -22.16 15.43
C PRO A 476 -14.49 -21.58 14.04
N ALA A 477 -15.52 -20.75 13.92
CA ALA A 477 -15.70 -19.93 12.73
C ALA A 477 -14.49 -18.98 12.57
N GLY A 478 -14.04 -18.78 11.34
CA GLY A 478 -12.92 -17.89 11.05
C GLY A 478 -12.13 -18.30 9.82
N SER A 479 -11.03 -17.59 9.60
CA SER A 479 -10.14 -17.81 8.45
C SER A 479 -9.04 -18.81 8.78
N TYR A 480 -8.83 -19.78 7.90
CA TYR A 480 -7.81 -20.81 8.05
C TYR A 480 -7.00 -20.95 6.76
N ASP A 481 -5.70 -21.14 6.92
CA ASP A 481 -4.79 -21.26 5.80
C ASP A 481 -4.60 -22.72 5.36
N LEU A 482 -4.79 -22.95 4.07
CA LEU A 482 -4.32 -24.12 3.35
C LEU A 482 -3.07 -23.75 2.55
N THR A 483 -2.16 -24.70 2.36
CA THR A 483 -0.97 -24.52 1.52
C THR A 483 -1.10 -25.37 0.27
N LEU A 484 -1.25 -24.71 -0.88
CA LEU A 484 -1.17 -25.32 -2.20
C LEU A 484 0.29 -25.33 -2.66
N LYS A 485 0.85 -26.51 -2.91
CA LYS A 485 2.22 -26.67 -3.44
C LYS A 485 2.16 -27.30 -4.82
N ALA A 486 2.93 -26.76 -5.75
CA ALA A 486 3.22 -27.41 -7.03
C ALA A 486 4.72 -27.65 -7.16
N SER A 487 5.09 -28.79 -7.74
CA SER A 487 6.45 -29.10 -8.17
C SER A 487 6.43 -29.55 -9.62
N TYR A 488 7.46 -29.16 -10.37
CA TYR A 488 7.59 -29.49 -11.79
C TYR A 488 9.06 -29.40 -12.23
N ARG A 489 9.33 -29.76 -13.48
CA ARG A 489 10.61 -29.59 -14.14
C ARG A 489 10.49 -28.79 -15.42
N SER A 490 11.51 -27.98 -15.71
CA SER A 490 11.70 -27.42 -17.05
C SER A 490 12.06 -28.52 -18.05
N PRO A 491 11.97 -28.27 -19.36
CA PRO A 491 12.51 -29.19 -20.37
C PRO A 491 14.01 -29.47 -20.22
N ALA A 492 14.77 -28.52 -19.64
CA ALA A 492 16.19 -28.67 -19.32
C ALA A 492 16.45 -29.44 -18.00
N GLY A 493 15.40 -29.95 -17.33
CA GLY A 493 15.50 -30.78 -16.14
C GLY A 493 15.58 -30.01 -14.81
N VAL A 494 15.59 -28.67 -14.83
CA VAL A 494 15.61 -27.82 -13.63
C VAL A 494 14.33 -28.07 -12.84
N ARG A 495 14.45 -28.50 -11.58
CA ARG A 495 13.31 -28.70 -10.68
C ARG A 495 12.92 -27.39 -10.04
N VAL A 496 11.62 -27.11 -10.03
CA VAL A 496 11.02 -25.97 -9.33
C VAL A 496 9.92 -26.47 -8.41
N ALA A 497 9.82 -25.83 -7.25
CA ALA A 497 8.67 -25.92 -6.37
C ALA A 497 8.18 -24.50 -6.08
N THR A 498 6.87 -24.32 -6.06
CA THR A 498 6.20 -23.08 -5.67
C THR A 498 5.06 -23.41 -4.72
N ALA A 499 4.73 -22.48 -3.84
CA ALA A 499 3.67 -22.62 -2.86
C ALA A 499 2.82 -21.36 -2.81
N LEU A 500 1.53 -21.54 -2.60
CA LEU A 500 0.55 -20.48 -2.38
C LEU A 500 -0.21 -20.81 -1.09
N THR A 501 -0.25 -19.83 -0.18
CA THR A 501 -1.18 -19.87 0.95
C THR A 501 -2.56 -19.46 0.44
N VAL A 502 -3.54 -20.29 0.73
CA VAL A 502 -4.92 -20.13 0.30
C VAL A 502 -5.77 -20.10 1.54
N THR A 503 -6.45 -19.00 1.77
CA THR A 503 -7.33 -18.84 2.93
C THR A 503 -8.71 -19.39 2.62
N VAL A 504 -9.25 -20.18 3.55
CA VAL A 504 -10.62 -20.72 3.51
C VAL A 504 -11.35 -20.25 4.77
N SER A 505 -12.66 -20.06 4.68
CA SER A 505 -13.47 -19.65 5.83
C SER A 505 -14.16 -20.87 6.40
N VAL A 506 -13.88 -21.19 7.67
CA VAL A 506 -14.72 -22.11 8.43
C VAL A 506 -15.94 -21.34 8.87
N VAL A 507 -17.10 -21.90 8.57
CA VAL A 507 -18.40 -21.30 8.83
C VAL A 507 -19.21 -22.17 9.77
N VAL A 508 -20.10 -21.52 10.50
CA VAL A 508 -21.08 -22.20 11.34
C VAL A 508 -22.44 -21.78 10.83
N PRO A 509 -23.34 -22.72 10.51
CA PRO A 509 -24.71 -22.36 10.13
C PRO A 509 -25.37 -21.62 11.31
N PRO A 510 -26.16 -20.57 11.04
CA PRO A 510 -26.90 -19.87 12.07
C PRO A 510 -27.86 -20.84 12.78
N PRO A 511 -28.17 -20.60 14.08
CA PRO A 511 -29.12 -21.43 14.80
C PRO A 511 -30.51 -21.31 14.17
N SER A 512 -31.31 -22.37 14.27
CA SER A 512 -32.71 -22.35 13.83
C SER A 512 -33.52 -21.32 14.62
N GLY A 513 -34.47 -20.67 13.97
CA GLY A 513 -35.28 -19.59 14.51
C GLY A 513 -34.75 -18.21 14.12
N THR A 514 -35.23 -17.19 14.82
CA THR A 514 -34.80 -15.80 14.60
C THR A 514 -33.60 -15.46 15.47
N SER A 515 -32.54 -14.96 14.84
CA SER A 515 -31.34 -14.45 15.49
C SER A 515 -31.15 -12.97 15.20
N GLU A 516 -30.63 -12.22 16.17
CA GLU A 516 -30.14 -10.87 15.95
C GLU A 516 -28.85 -10.93 15.12
N LEU A 517 -28.79 -10.16 14.04
CA LEU A 517 -27.62 -10.13 13.14
C LEU A 517 -26.36 -9.62 13.84
N SER A 518 -26.51 -8.82 14.90
CA SER A 518 -25.41 -8.36 15.75
C SER A 518 -24.86 -9.43 16.69
N ASP A 519 -25.55 -10.56 16.88
CA ASP A 519 -25.06 -11.70 17.67
C ASP A 519 -24.42 -12.79 16.80
N LEU A 520 -24.62 -12.75 15.49
CA LEU A 520 -24.12 -13.75 14.56
C LEU A 520 -22.67 -13.48 14.12
N PRO A 521 -21.88 -14.54 13.84
CA PRO A 521 -20.56 -14.39 13.24
C PRO A 521 -20.68 -13.88 11.80
N TRP A 522 -19.77 -13.00 11.41
CA TRP A 522 -19.68 -12.46 10.06
C TRP A 522 -18.69 -13.28 9.22
N LEU A 523 -18.98 -13.47 7.94
CA LEU A 523 -18.02 -13.93 6.94
C LEU A 523 -16.99 -12.85 6.65
N SER A 524 -17.47 -11.61 6.50
CA SER A 524 -16.67 -10.41 6.32
C SER A 524 -17.47 -9.21 6.82
N ALA A 525 -16.77 -8.16 7.23
CA ALA A 525 -17.36 -6.88 7.60
C ALA A 525 -16.41 -5.77 7.19
N LEU A 526 -16.93 -4.82 6.42
CA LEU A 526 -16.24 -3.66 5.91
C LEU A 526 -17.13 -2.44 6.19
N SER A 527 -16.51 -1.37 6.66
CA SER A 527 -17.14 -0.07 6.84
C SER A 527 -16.25 0.96 6.15
N GLY A 528 -16.85 2.00 5.58
CA GLY A 528 -16.11 3.03 4.84
C GLY A 528 -15.17 3.82 5.74
N TRP A 529 -15.58 4.00 6.99
CA TRP A 529 -14.80 4.59 8.06
C TRP A 529 -15.10 3.87 9.39
N GLY A 530 -14.08 3.75 10.24
CA GLY A 530 -14.15 2.94 11.47
C GLY A 530 -14.49 1.46 11.24
N PRO A 531 -14.63 0.67 12.30
CA PRO A 531 -15.15 -0.69 12.21
C PRO A 531 -16.68 -0.72 12.11
N VAL A 532 -17.23 -1.89 11.75
CA VAL A 532 -18.65 -2.19 11.93
C VAL A 532 -18.91 -2.43 13.41
N GLU A 533 -19.89 -1.73 13.97
CA GLU A 533 -20.23 -1.76 15.38
C GLU A 533 -21.40 -2.69 15.68
N ARG A 534 -21.33 -3.39 16.82
CA ARG A 534 -22.40 -4.27 17.30
C ARG A 534 -23.19 -3.54 18.37
N ASP A 535 -24.50 -3.45 18.17
CA ASP A 535 -25.48 -2.85 19.09
C ASP A 535 -25.22 -1.36 19.44
N THR A 536 -24.35 -0.71 18.66
CA THR A 536 -23.97 0.70 18.77
C THR A 536 -23.80 1.30 17.36
N SER A 537 -23.93 2.62 17.24
CA SER A 537 -23.66 3.40 16.03
C SER A 537 -22.17 3.33 15.67
N ASN A 538 -21.77 3.81 14.49
CA ASN A 538 -20.35 3.87 14.13
C ASN A 538 -19.63 4.96 14.95
N GLY A 539 -18.58 4.63 15.71
CA GLY A 539 -17.81 5.64 16.47
C GLY A 539 -16.49 6.04 15.82
N GLU A 540 -16.30 5.71 14.54
CA GLU A 540 -15.19 6.09 13.65
C GLU A 540 -13.81 5.49 13.95
N ASN A 541 -13.48 5.15 15.20
CA ASN A 541 -12.10 4.83 15.57
C ASN A 541 -11.90 3.36 15.93
N ALA A 542 -12.37 2.94 17.09
CA ALA A 542 -12.08 1.65 17.69
C ALA A 542 -13.37 0.90 18.01
N ALA A 543 -13.38 -0.41 17.78
CA ALA A 543 -14.57 -1.24 18.03
C ALA A 543 -15.13 -1.01 19.45
N GLY A 544 -16.41 -0.65 19.52
CA GLY A 544 -17.16 -0.37 20.74
C GLY A 544 -17.08 1.09 21.22
N ASP A 545 -16.63 2.03 20.39
CA ASP A 545 -16.65 3.46 20.70
C ASP A 545 -17.94 4.19 20.28
N GLY A 546 -18.81 3.49 19.56
CA GLY A 546 -20.12 3.95 19.13
C GLY A 546 -21.09 4.32 20.25
N HIS A 547 -22.11 5.10 19.89
CA HIS A 547 -23.22 5.49 20.75
C HIS A 547 -24.41 4.52 20.61
N PRO A 548 -25.45 4.60 21.46
CA PRO A 548 -26.67 3.82 21.22
C PRO A 548 -27.28 4.16 19.85
N ILE A 549 -27.58 3.12 19.06
CA ILE A 549 -28.23 3.26 17.75
C ILE A 549 -29.52 4.06 17.89
N THR A 550 -29.59 5.20 17.22
CA THR A 550 -30.76 6.08 17.31
C THR A 550 -31.15 6.62 15.93
N ILE A 551 -32.37 6.30 15.48
CA ILE A 551 -32.88 6.75 14.17
C ILE A 551 -34.18 7.51 14.38
N GLY A 552 -34.22 8.79 14.00
CA GLY A 552 -35.42 9.61 14.09
C GLY A 552 -35.95 9.74 15.52
N GLY A 553 -35.04 9.76 16.51
CA GLY A 553 -35.32 9.83 17.94
C GLY A 553 -35.74 8.50 18.61
N VAL A 554 -35.76 7.39 17.88
CA VAL A 554 -36.03 6.05 18.45
C VAL A 554 -34.71 5.34 18.74
N VAL A 555 -34.53 4.94 19.99
CA VAL A 555 -33.33 4.20 20.44
C VAL A 555 -33.55 2.70 20.28
N TYR A 556 -32.59 2.02 19.67
CA TYR A 556 -32.60 0.58 19.46
C TYR A 556 -31.54 -0.10 20.31
N ALA A 557 -31.92 -1.24 20.92
CA ALA A 557 -31.01 -2.00 21.79
C ALA A 557 -30.11 -2.97 21.02
N LYS A 558 -30.50 -3.33 19.79
CA LYS A 558 -29.81 -4.29 18.93
C LYS A 558 -29.70 -3.73 17.53
N GLY A 559 -28.58 -4.01 16.86
CA GLY A 559 -28.36 -3.59 15.48
C GLY A 559 -26.88 -3.52 15.11
N LEU A 560 -26.62 -2.96 13.94
CA LEU A 560 -25.27 -2.79 13.40
C LEU A 560 -25.07 -1.34 12.97
N GLY A 561 -24.11 -0.65 13.56
CA GLY A 561 -23.69 0.70 13.15
C GLY A 561 -22.53 0.64 12.15
N VAL A 562 -22.63 1.36 11.05
CA VAL A 562 -21.62 1.39 9.98
C VAL A 562 -21.45 2.79 9.41
N HIS A 563 -20.36 3.01 8.68
CA HIS A 563 -20.19 4.19 7.84
C HIS A 563 -20.22 3.77 6.37
N ALA A 564 -20.91 4.50 5.49
CA ALA A 564 -20.92 4.18 4.07
C ALA A 564 -19.53 4.39 3.42
N GLN A 565 -19.11 3.64 2.40
CA GLN A 565 -19.71 2.42 1.88
C GLN A 565 -19.36 1.23 2.78
N SER A 566 -20.36 0.44 3.16
CA SER A 566 -20.18 -0.72 4.04
C SER A 566 -20.74 -1.99 3.43
N ILE A 567 -20.15 -3.12 3.84
CA ILE A 567 -20.53 -4.47 3.44
C ILE A 567 -20.40 -5.40 4.64
N ILE A 568 -21.47 -6.09 5.03
CA ILE A 568 -21.46 -7.16 6.04
C ILE A 568 -22.00 -8.43 5.40
N GLU A 569 -21.24 -9.51 5.45
CA GLU A 569 -21.63 -10.81 4.87
C GLU A 569 -21.90 -11.85 5.95
N TYR A 570 -23.01 -12.57 5.78
CA TYR A 570 -23.44 -13.66 6.66
C TYR A 570 -23.50 -14.97 5.89
N TYR A 571 -23.03 -16.03 6.52
CA TYR A 571 -23.29 -17.39 6.05
C TYR A 571 -24.66 -17.83 6.53
N THR A 572 -25.53 -18.25 5.62
CA THR A 572 -26.87 -18.76 5.95
C THR A 572 -26.98 -20.27 5.74
N GLY A 573 -26.01 -20.89 5.06
CA GLY A 573 -26.02 -22.33 4.77
C GLY A 573 -27.26 -22.79 4.00
N LYS A 574 -27.95 -21.89 3.29
CA LYS A 574 -29.24 -22.13 2.62
C LYS A 574 -30.40 -22.49 3.56
N ALA A 575 -30.21 -22.29 4.87
CA ALA A 575 -31.20 -22.62 5.90
C ALA A 575 -32.14 -21.46 6.23
N CYS A 576 -31.77 -20.23 5.87
CA CYS A 576 -32.51 -19.03 6.27
C CYS A 576 -33.48 -18.56 5.18
N GLU A 577 -34.56 -17.92 5.62
CA GLU A 577 -35.69 -17.52 4.77
C GLU A 577 -35.82 -16.00 4.69
N THR A 578 -35.56 -15.26 5.77
CA THR A 578 -35.84 -13.81 5.82
C THR A 578 -34.76 -13.03 6.55
N VAL A 579 -34.40 -11.87 6.00
CA VAL A 579 -33.72 -10.79 6.73
C VAL A 579 -34.70 -9.62 6.91
N SER A 580 -34.72 -9.02 8.09
CA SER A 580 -35.49 -7.81 8.39
C SER A 580 -34.68 -6.85 9.24
N ALA A 581 -34.79 -5.55 9.00
CA ALA A 581 -34.23 -4.49 9.85
C ALA A 581 -35.06 -3.21 9.71
N ASP A 582 -35.00 -2.35 10.71
CA ASP A 582 -35.32 -0.93 10.57
C ASP A 582 -34.01 -0.21 10.20
N VAL A 583 -33.98 0.52 9.09
CA VAL A 583 -32.74 1.13 8.59
C VAL A 583 -32.85 2.65 8.48
N GLY A 584 -31.74 3.36 8.66
CA GLY A 584 -31.68 4.82 8.58
C GLY A 584 -30.31 5.40 8.88
N VAL A 585 -30.20 6.72 8.83
CA VAL A 585 -28.97 7.43 9.23
C VAL A 585 -29.03 7.69 10.74
N ASP A 586 -27.94 7.43 11.45
CA ASP A 586 -27.87 7.64 12.91
C ASP A 586 -27.99 9.13 13.26
N ASP A 587 -28.72 9.44 14.33
CA ASP A 587 -28.99 10.79 14.80
C ASP A 587 -27.72 11.57 15.24
N GLU A 588 -26.58 10.91 15.48
CA GLU A 588 -25.34 11.53 15.97
C GLU A 588 -24.67 12.51 14.99
N LYS A 589 -24.98 12.38 13.70
CA LYS A 589 -24.41 13.22 12.63
C LYS A 589 -25.28 14.41 12.22
N GLY A 590 -26.36 14.68 12.95
CA GLY A 590 -27.20 15.84 12.70
C GLY A 590 -27.99 15.70 11.40
N ALA A 591 -27.68 16.49 10.37
CA ALA A 591 -28.49 16.57 9.14
C ALA A 591 -27.71 16.30 7.84
N ALA A 592 -26.48 15.78 7.94
CA ALA A 592 -25.54 15.77 6.83
C ALA A 592 -25.42 14.44 6.06
N GLY A 593 -25.85 13.31 6.62
CA GLY A 593 -25.64 12.00 5.98
C GLY A 593 -26.69 11.64 4.94
N THR A 594 -26.26 11.03 3.84
CA THR A 594 -27.15 10.45 2.82
C THR A 594 -26.70 9.06 2.42
N VAL A 595 -27.55 8.05 2.64
CA VAL A 595 -27.17 6.65 2.45
C VAL A 595 -28.28 5.85 1.79
N ALA A 596 -27.94 4.76 1.11
CA ALA A 596 -28.91 3.78 0.65
C ALA A 596 -28.56 2.37 1.13
N PHE A 597 -29.57 1.67 1.64
CA PHE A 597 -29.44 0.31 2.14
C PHE A 597 -29.82 -0.69 1.05
N GLU A 598 -29.09 -1.80 0.99
CA GLU A 598 -29.36 -2.90 0.08
C GLU A 598 -29.13 -4.25 0.77
N ILE A 599 -29.99 -5.23 0.47
CA ILE A 599 -29.79 -6.62 0.85
C ILE A 599 -29.54 -7.42 -0.42
N TRP A 600 -28.49 -8.22 -0.41
CA TRP A 600 -28.09 -9.09 -1.52
C TRP A 600 -28.05 -10.55 -1.08
N ALA A 601 -28.54 -11.45 -1.91
CA ALA A 601 -28.54 -12.89 -1.71
C ALA A 601 -27.79 -13.57 -2.86
N ASP A 602 -26.68 -14.26 -2.57
CA ASP A 602 -25.79 -14.90 -3.55
C ASP A 602 -25.48 -14.03 -4.79
N GLY A 603 -25.22 -12.74 -4.55
CA GLY A 603 -24.89 -11.76 -5.60
C GLY A 603 -26.08 -11.16 -6.35
N THR A 604 -27.32 -11.47 -5.96
CA THR A 604 -28.53 -10.82 -6.47
C THR A 604 -29.08 -9.83 -5.46
N LYS A 605 -29.30 -8.58 -5.86
CA LYS A 605 -29.97 -7.60 -4.99
C LYS A 605 -31.43 -7.99 -4.82
N VAL A 606 -31.85 -8.24 -3.58
CA VAL A 606 -33.20 -8.70 -3.23
C VAL A 606 -34.05 -7.62 -2.55
N ALA A 607 -33.42 -6.60 -1.95
CA ALA A 607 -34.12 -5.44 -1.41
C ALA A 607 -33.24 -4.17 -1.44
N SER A 608 -33.88 -2.99 -1.47
CA SER A 608 -33.21 -1.69 -1.32
C SER A 608 -34.20 -0.61 -0.89
N THR A 609 -33.73 0.40 -0.15
CA THR A 609 -34.53 1.56 0.28
C THR A 609 -34.51 2.73 -0.69
N GLY A 610 -33.52 2.81 -1.59
CA GLY A 610 -33.12 4.09 -2.18
C GLY A 610 -32.42 4.99 -1.15
N VAL A 611 -32.18 6.26 -1.51
CA VAL A 611 -31.46 7.22 -0.66
C VAL A 611 -32.33 7.67 0.51
N LEU A 612 -31.78 7.56 1.72
CA LEU A 612 -32.30 8.02 3.00
C LEU A 612 -31.42 9.15 3.54
N THR A 613 -32.00 9.95 4.42
CA THR A 613 -31.34 11.09 5.08
C THR A 613 -31.74 11.12 6.55
N ASN A 614 -30.97 11.78 7.42
CA ASN A 614 -31.33 11.93 8.86
C ASN A 614 -32.72 12.55 9.11
N ALA A 615 -33.32 13.24 8.14
CA ALA A 615 -34.67 13.80 8.28
C ALA A 615 -35.79 12.75 8.17
N MET A 616 -35.47 11.54 7.71
CA MET A 616 -36.43 10.45 7.53
C MET A 616 -36.50 9.58 8.79
N PRO A 617 -37.69 9.12 9.20
CA PRO A 617 -37.79 8.11 10.25
C PRO A 617 -37.18 6.78 9.76
N ALA A 618 -36.90 5.88 10.71
CA ALA A 618 -36.46 4.53 10.39
C ALA A 618 -37.38 3.86 9.36
N GLN A 619 -36.78 3.28 8.32
CA GLN A 619 -37.50 2.62 7.24
C GLN A 619 -37.39 1.10 7.41
N PRO A 620 -38.51 0.37 7.49
CA PRO A 620 -38.47 -1.08 7.54
C PRO A 620 -37.98 -1.63 6.19
N LEU A 621 -37.01 -2.54 6.24
CA LEU A 621 -36.45 -3.23 5.10
C LEU A 621 -36.45 -4.74 5.37
N THR A 622 -37.16 -5.49 4.53
CA THR A 622 -37.27 -6.95 4.62
C THR A 622 -36.94 -7.58 3.27
N ALA A 623 -36.25 -8.72 3.28
CA ALA A 623 -35.90 -9.47 2.09
C ALA A 623 -36.11 -10.99 2.29
N ASP A 624 -36.63 -11.65 1.25
CA ASP A 624 -36.59 -13.11 1.12
C ASP A 624 -35.19 -13.53 0.66
N VAL A 625 -34.56 -14.41 1.45
CA VAL A 625 -33.22 -14.94 1.21
C VAL A 625 -33.22 -16.47 1.13
N THR A 626 -34.40 -17.07 0.91
CA THR A 626 -34.58 -18.52 0.88
C THR A 626 -33.62 -19.18 -0.13
N GLY A 627 -32.86 -20.16 0.36
CA GLY A 627 -31.93 -20.94 -0.45
C GLY A 627 -30.61 -20.22 -0.79
N ALA A 628 -30.44 -18.97 -0.35
CA ALA A 628 -29.17 -18.26 -0.46
C ALA A 628 -28.12 -18.89 0.45
N GLN A 629 -26.87 -19.01 -0.01
CA GLN A 629 -25.75 -19.48 0.81
C GLN A 629 -25.10 -18.34 1.60
N VAL A 630 -25.06 -17.15 1.00
CA VAL A 630 -24.52 -15.93 1.59
C VAL A 630 -25.53 -14.79 1.44
N VAL A 631 -25.76 -14.08 2.53
CA VAL A 631 -26.53 -12.83 2.54
C VAL A 631 -25.60 -11.68 2.88
N ARG A 632 -25.73 -10.59 2.14
CA ARG A 632 -24.91 -9.40 2.28
C ARG A 632 -25.78 -8.19 2.54
N LEU A 633 -25.44 -7.46 3.60
CA LEU A 633 -25.99 -6.16 3.95
C LEU A 633 -25.03 -5.10 3.40
N VAL A 634 -25.53 -4.17 2.60
CA VAL A 634 -24.72 -3.13 1.96
C VAL A 634 -25.30 -1.76 2.29
N VAL A 635 -24.44 -0.83 2.66
CA VAL A 635 -24.76 0.60 2.69
C VAL A 635 -23.92 1.30 1.64
N THR A 636 -24.59 2.08 0.80
CA THR A 636 -23.98 2.89 -0.26
C THR A 636 -24.15 4.38 0.05
N ASP A 637 -23.23 5.19 -0.48
CA ASP A 637 -23.34 6.66 -0.59
C ASP A 637 -24.65 7.05 -1.28
N GLY A 638 -25.31 8.10 -0.82
CA GLY A 638 -26.46 8.71 -1.50
C GLY A 638 -26.07 9.51 -2.75
N GLY A 639 -24.77 9.71 -3.00
CA GLY A 639 -24.21 10.27 -4.22
C GLY A 639 -23.69 11.70 -4.07
N ASP A 640 -23.56 12.21 -2.85
CA ASP A 640 -23.00 13.51 -2.50
C ASP A 640 -21.65 13.42 -1.74
N GLY A 641 -21.12 12.21 -1.58
CA GLY A 641 -19.86 11.93 -0.91
C GLY A 641 -20.08 11.41 0.49
N LEU A 642 -19.09 10.70 1.03
CA LEU A 642 -19.27 9.87 2.23
C LEU A 642 -19.27 10.64 3.56
N ASP A 643 -19.31 11.97 3.55
CA ASP A 643 -19.18 12.72 4.80
C ASP A 643 -20.41 12.51 5.68
N SER A 644 -20.20 12.14 6.95
CA SER A 644 -21.27 11.95 7.94
C SER A 644 -22.26 10.82 7.64
N ASP A 645 -21.90 9.86 6.78
CA ASP A 645 -22.73 8.72 6.38
C ASP A 645 -22.77 7.58 7.43
N HIS A 646 -23.12 7.92 8.66
CA HIS A 646 -23.31 6.95 9.75
C HIS A 646 -24.69 6.30 9.60
N ALA A 647 -24.69 5.03 9.24
CA ALA A 647 -25.87 4.27 8.87
C ALA A 647 -26.10 3.11 9.85
N ASP A 648 -27.36 2.85 10.16
CA ASP A 648 -27.74 1.82 11.11
C ASP A 648 -28.65 0.76 10.48
N TRP A 649 -28.32 -0.50 10.76
CA TRP A 649 -29.24 -1.63 10.65
C TRP A 649 -29.82 -1.92 12.04
N ALA A 650 -30.84 -1.16 12.45
CA ALA A 650 -31.52 -1.31 13.73
C ALA A 650 -32.47 -2.53 13.76
N ASP A 651 -32.54 -3.20 14.92
CA ASP A 651 -33.31 -4.44 15.15
C ASP A 651 -33.15 -5.48 14.01
N ALA A 652 -31.92 -5.56 13.49
CA ALA A 652 -31.61 -6.36 12.32
C ALA A 652 -31.59 -7.84 12.67
N ARG A 653 -32.44 -8.63 12.02
CA ARG A 653 -32.68 -10.05 12.32
C ARG A 653 -32.57 -10.92 11.08
N LEU A 654 -32.17 -12.17 11.31
CA LEU A 654 -32.12 -13.26 10.34
C LEU A 654 -32.97 -14.42 10.86
N SER A 655 -33.91 -14.90 10.03
CA SER A 655 -34.75 -16.05 10.35
C SER A 655 -34.33 -17.28 9.55
N CYS A 656 -34.02 -18.34 10.28
CA CYS A 656 -33.75 -19.71 9.83
C CYS A 656 -34.58 -20.67 10.74
#